data_AF-A0A835M0P5-F1
#
_entry.id   AF-A0A835M0P5-F1
#
_cell.length_a   1.000
_cell.length_b   1.000
_cell.length_c   1.000
_cell.angle_alpha   90.00
_cell.angle_beta   90.00
_cell.angle_gamma   90.00
#
_symmetry.space_group_name_H-M   'P 1'
#
loop_
_entity.id
_entity.type
_entity.pdbx_description
1 polymer ?
#
loop_
_entity_poly.entity_id
_entity_poly.type
_entity_poly.pdbx_seq_one_letter_code
_entity_poly.pdbx_strand_id
1 'polypeptide(L)'
;MDAIDELIQLSDSMVQAASLLADEDLDDSSSSTKKPSTFLNVVSLGNVGAGKSAVLNSLIGHPVLPTGENGATRAPISIDLQRDGSLSSKQIVLQIDSKSQQVSASALRHSLQDRLSKGGSGRGRADEIYLKLRTSTAPPLKLIDLPGLDQRIMDDALLSDYTEHNDAILLIIVPASQAPEISTLRALKLAKEYDADGTRTIGVINKIDQAATDQKTLAAVQALLLNQGPRSTSDIPWVALIGQSVSIASAQSGSVGSENSLETAWRAESESLKSILTGAPQSKLGRLALVETLARQIRKRMKVRLPNLLSGLQGKSQVVEVLEDELVRLGEQMVQSAEGTRAIALELCREFEDRFLAHFATGEGSGWKVVASFEGNFPNRIKQLPLDRHFDINNVKRIVLEADGYQPYLISPEKGLRSLIKGVLELAKEPSRLCVDEVHRVLVDIVSASANATPGLGRYPPFKREVVTIASAALDGFKNEAKKMVVALVDMERAFVPPQHFIRLVQRRQLVHKQDPPQSGGSLKSLKDKSSDKDGQEGSALKIAGPGGDSWYVENCLLGYTKKQEERHFRGVITLEAEELRKALCVKNVPAKVYVGMRYWHPFTEEAIEQIKRDGITKPVVLPLYPQFSISTSGSSLRLLESIFREDEYLVNMQHTVIPSWYQREGYIKAMANLTEKELEKFQYPEKVMIFFSAHGVPLAYVEEAGDPYKAEMEECVDLIMEELEKRGNTLAYQSRVGPVEWLKPYTDATIIELGQNGVKSLLAVPISFVSEHIETLEEIDVEYKELALKSGIKEWGRVPALGCEPTFISDLADAVIESLPYVGAMAVSNLEARQSLVPLGSVEELLATYDSQRRELPPPVTMWEWGWTKSAETWNGRAAMLAVLVLLVWEVTTGEGFLHQWGILPLVH
;
A
#
# COMPACT_ATOMS: atom_id res chain seq x y z
N MET A 1 -54.13 25.56 7.98
CA MET A 1 -52.97 25.87 8.84
C MET A 1 -51.74 25.12 8.37
N ASP A 2 -51.95 23.92 7.88
CA ASP A 2 -50.97 22.86 7.64
C ASP A 2 -49.90 23.27 6.61
N ALA A 3 -50.24 24.14 5.65
CA ALA A 3 -49.29 24.78 4.72
C ALA A 3 -48.33 25.83 5.37
N ILE A 4 -48.47 26.12 6.67
CA ILE A 4 -47.50 26.84 7.50
C ILE A 4 -46.76 25.85 8.40
N ASP A 5 -47.43 24.79 8.88
CA ASP A 5 -46.80 23.73 9.65
C ASP A 5 -45.72 23.00 8.81
N GLU A 6 -45.95 22.78 7.51
CA GLU A 6 -44.95 22.35 6.50
C GLU A 6 -43.71 23.26 6.43
N LEU A 7 -43.83 24.54 6.80
CA LEU A 7 -42.76 25.54 6.70
C LEU A 7 -41.93 25.64 7.99
N ILE A 8 -42.36 25.03 9.10
CA ILE A 8 -41.59 25.03 10.36
C ILE A 8 -40.25 24.34 10.15
N GLN A 9 -40.26 23.08 9.71
CA GLN A 9 -39.04 22.29 9.56
C GLN A 9 -38.04 22.96 8.61
N LEU A 10 -38.53 23.54 7.50
CA LEU A 10 -37.68 24.28 6.57
C LEU A 10 -37.18 25.61 7.18
N SER A 11 -37.99 26.31 7.98
CA SER A 11 -37.56 27.51 8.70
C SER A 11 -36.45 27.18 9.68
N ASP A 12 -36.59 26.12 10.48
CA ASP A 12 -35.64 25.74 11.51
C ASP A 12 -34.29 25.32 10.89
N SER A 13 -34.32 24.50 9.82
CA SER A 13 -33.10 24.19 9.05
C SER A 13 -32.49 25.41 8.36
N MET A 14 -33.28 26.39 7.91
CA MET A 14 -32.75 27.65 7.36
C MET A 14 -32.18 28.57 8.44
N VAL A 15 -32.67 28.53 9.69
CA VAL A 15 -32.06 29.23 10.84
C VAL A 15 -30.73 28.59 11.21
N GLN A 16 -30.67 27.26 11.30
CA GLN A 16 -29.41 26.53 11.54
C GLN A 16 -28.37 26.79 10.45
N ALA A 17 -28.80 26.81 9.17
CA ALA A 17 -27.94 27.19 8.06
C ALA A 17 -27.42 28.63 8.17
N ALA A 18 -28.22 29.56 8.70
CA ALA A 18 -27.82 30.96 8.87
C ALA A 18 -26.84 31.16 10.03
N SER A 19 -27.05 30.52 11.19
CA SER A 19 -26.13 30.63 12.34
C SER A 19 -24.77 29.97 12.06
N LEU A 20 -24.77 28.80 11.40
CA LEU A 20 -23.54 28.15 10.91
C LEU A 20 -22.78 29.02 9.89
N LEU A 21 -23.46 29.89 9.14
CA LEU A 21 -22.81 30.86 8.25
C LEU A 21 -22.29 32.11 8.97
N ALA A 22 -22.87 32.47 10.10
CA ALA A 22 -22.46 33.60 10.95
C ALA A 22 -21.38 33.24 12.00
N ASP A 23 -21.11 31.94 12.19
CA ASP A 23 -20.28 31.41 13.29
C ASP A 23 -20.89 31.74 14.68
N GLU A 24 -22.23 31.71 14.76
CA GLU A 24 -23.01 31.92 15.99
C GLU A 24 -23.42 30.58 16.63
N ASP A 25 -22.95 30.32 17.86
CA ASP A 25 -23.34 29.14 18.65
C ASP A 25 -24.80 29.26 19.15
N LEU A 26 -25.67 28.36 18.67
CA LEU A 26 -27.09 28.34 19.05
C LEU A 26 -27.35 27.96 20.51
N ASP A 27 -26.40 27.28 21.16
CA ASP A 27 -26.52 26.80 22.54
C ASP A 27 -25.98 27.78 23.60
N ASP A 28 -25.27 28.86 23.21
CA ASP A 28 -24.77 29.86 24.18
C ASP A 28 -25.90 30.78 24.67
N SER A 29 -26.68 30.26 25.60
CA SER A 29 -27.72 30.97 26.34
C SER A 29 -27.24 32.18 27.17
N SER A 30 -25.94 32.51 27.17
CA SER A 30 -25.34 33.52 28.03
C SER A 30 -25.04 34.88 27.36
N SER A 31 -24.96 34.97 26.03
CA SER A 31 -24.47 36.19 25.36
C SER A 31 -25.46 36.87 24.37
N SER A 32 -25.72 38.16 24.65
CA SER A 32 -26.58 39.08 23.89
C SER A 32 -28.10 38.80 23.91
N THR A 33 -28.89 39.88 23.95
CA THR A 33 -30.37 39.83 23.91
C THR A 33 -30.95 39.82 22.49
N LYS A 34 -30.12 39.70 21.45
CA LYS A 34 -30.54 39.69 20.04
C LYS A 34 -30.87 38.27 19.56
N LYS A 35 -32.03 37.75 19.97
CA LYS A 35 -32.49 36.40 19.60
C LYS A 35 -32.61 36.24 18.07
N PRO A 36 -32.24 35.07 17.50
CA PRO A 36 -32.10 34.88 16.06
C PRO A 36 -33.40 35.11 15.27
N SER A 37 -33.25 35.64 14.05
CA SER A 37 -34.36 36.01 13.17
C SER A 37 -34.95 34.80 12.44
N THR A 38 -35.97 34.18 13.03
CA THR A 38 -36.76 33.11 12.38
C THR A 38 -37.40 33.57 11.07
N PHE A 39 -37.53 32.67 10.09
CA PHE A 39 -38.16 32.98 8.79
C PHE A 39 -39.69 33.18 8.88
N LEU A 40 -40.27 32.91 10.06
CA LEU A 40 -41.70 32.97 10.41
C LEU A 40 -42.07 34.21 11.25
N ASN A 41 -41.24 35.27 11.24
CA ASN A 41 -41.56 36.55 11.86
C ASN A 41 -42.59 37.35 11.04
N VAL A 42 -43.60 37.92 11.71
CA VAL A 42 -44.60 38.83 11.11
C VAL A 42 -44.71 40.10 11.95
N VAL A 43 -44.27 41.23 11.40
CA VAL A 43 -44.22 42.54 12.06
C VAL A 43 -45.42 43.39 11.64
N SER A 44 -46.23 43.86 12.59
CA SER A 44 -47.40 44.71 12.32
C SER A 44 -47.01 46.19 12.20
N LEU A 45 -47.39 46.83 11.09
CA LEU A 45 -47.11 48.25 10.82
C LEU A 45 -48.41 49.00 10.53
N GLY A 46 -48.50 50.26 11.01
CA GLY A 46 -49.70 51.08 10.85
C GLY A 46 -49.96 52.01 12.04
N ASN A 47 -50.85 52.98 11.81
CA ASN A 47 -51.14 54.06 12.75
C ASN A 47 -52.00 53.58 13.95
N VAL A 48 -52.13 54.41 14.99
CA VAL A 48 -53.11 54.20 16.07
C VAL A 48 -54.52 54.11 15.47
N GLY A 49 -55.36 53.25 16.03
CA GLY A 49 -56.73 53.06 15.55
C GLY A 49 -56.89 52.25 14.26
N ALA A 50 -55.80 51.91 13.55
CA ALA A 50 -55.84 51.00 12.39
C ALA A 50 -56.27 49.56 12.76
N GLY A 51 -56.13 49.18 14.03
CA GLY A 51 -56.59 47.91 14.58
C GLY A 51 -55.57 46.78 14.54
N LYS A 52 -54.26 47.08 14.53
CA LYS A 52 -53.16 46.10 14.43
C LYS A 52 -53.34 44.90 15.38
N SER A 53 -53.47 45.20 16.67
CA SER A 53 -53.66 44.22 17.75
C SER A 53 -54.94 43.40 17.61
N ALA A 54 -55.96 43.89 16.89
CA ALA A 54 -57.19 43.13 16.58
C ALA A 54 -57.02 42.16 15.39
N VAL A 55 -56.15 42.50 14.43
CA VAL A 55 -55.74 41.57 13.36
C VAL A 55 -54.83 40.48 13.94
N LEU A 56 -53.87 40.83 14.79
CA LEU A 56 -52.98 39.85 15.43
C LEU A 56 -53.74 38.94 16.42
N ASN A 57 -54.64 39.47 17.25
CA ASN A 57 -55.56 38.66 18.07
C ASN A 57 -56.37 37.66 17.24
N SER A 58 -56.64 37.98 15.97
CA SER A 58 -57.29 37.01 15.09
C SER A 58 -56.39 35.87 14.69
N LEU A 59 -55.11 36.11 14.42
CA LEU A 59 -54.14 35.05 14.07
C LEU A 59 -53.87 34.16 15.29
N ILE A 60 -53.86 34.75 16.49
CA ILE A 60 -53.75 34.03 17.78
C ILE A 60 -55.01 33.20 18.08
N GLY A 61 -56.17 33.52 17.47
CA GLY A 61 -57.46 32.88 17.76
C GLY A 61 -58.08 33.26 19.11
N HIS A 62 -57.41 34.11 19.90
CA HIS A 62 -57.84 34.54 21.23
C HIS A 62 -57.57 36.05 21.45
N PRO A 63 -58.40 36.75 22.26
CA PRO A 63 -58.26 38.20 22.50
C PRO A 63 -57.16 38.52 23.55
N VAL A 64 -55.93 38.14 23.25
CA VAL A 64 -54.73 38.25 24.11
C VAL A 64 -54.20 39.68 24.21
N LEU A 65 -53.97 40.33 23.08
CA LEU A 65 -53.49 41.71 23.00
C LEU A 65 -54.60 42.69 23.42
N PRO A 66 -54.24 43.82 24.05
CA PRO A 66 -55.20 44.88 24.36
C PRO A 66 -55.79 45.50 23.08
N THR A 67 -57.02 45.99 23.18
CA THR A 67 -57.73 46.66 22.07
C THR A 67 -58.68 47.72 22.64
N GLY A 68 -58.82 48.85 21.94
CA GLY A 68 -59.64 50.00 22.36
C GLY A 68 -58.79 51.24 22.65
N GLU A 69 -59.44 52.37 22.94
CA GLU A 69 -58.79 53.69 23.08
C GLU A 69 -57.76 53.72 24.23
N ASN A 70 -58.10 53.14 25.37
CA ASN A 70 -57.17 52.96 26.51
C ASN A 70 -56.22 51.75 26.36
N GLY A 71 -56.35 50.98 25.27
CA GLY A 71 -55.68 49.70 25.05
C GLY A 71 -54.75 49.67 23.84
N ALA A 72 -54.21 50.82 23.41
CA ALA A 72 -53.20 50.88 22.36
C ALA A 72 -51.84 50.35 22.85
N THR A 73 -51.18 49.54 22.01
CA THR A 73 -49.80 49.07 22.22
C THR A 73 -48.83 50.24 22.35
N ARG A 74 -48.04 50.27 23.44
CA ARG A 74 -47.09 51.34 23.82
C ARG A 74 -45.62 50.90 23.87
N ALA A 75 -45.37 49.59 23.94
CA ALA A 75 -44.06 48.97 23.83
C ALA A 75 -44.18 47.78 22.85
N PRO A 76 -43.11 47.35 22.17
CA PRO A 76 -43.14 46.18 21.30
C PRO A 76 -43.58 44.92 22.06
N ILE A 77 -44.48 44.12 21.46
CA ILE A 77 -44.94 42.84 22.00
C ILE A 77 -44.64 41.73 20.99
N SER A 78 -43.71 40.84 21.34
CA SER A 78 -43.39 39.65 20.54
C SER A 78 -44.10 38.42 21.10
N ILE A 79 -44.90 37.77 20.27
CA ILE A 79 -45.65 36.55 20.60
C ILE A 79 -45.17 35.41 19.71
N ASP A 80 -44.39 34.52 20.30
CA ASP A 80 -43.95 33.24 19.75
C ASP A 80 -45.07 32.21 19.91
N LEU A 81 -45.79 31.93 18.83
CA LEU A 81 -46.91 30.99 18.80
C LEU A 81 -46.44 29.58 18.43
N GLN A 82 -46.94 28.59 19.17
CA GLN A 82 -46.79 27.18 18.84
C GLN A 82 -48.16 26.52 18.72
N ARG A 83 -48.36 25.73 17.66
CA ARG A 83 -49.56 24.91 17.47
C ARG A 83 -49.43 23.61 18.26
N ASP A 84 -50.39 23.33 19.14
CA ASP A 84 -50.44 22.11 19.95
C ASP A 84 -51.84 21.50 19.83
N GLY A 85 -51.95 20.42 19.04
CA GLY A 85 -53.21 19.73 18.76
C GLY A 85 -53.83 19.00 19.95
N SER A 86 -53.13 18.89 21.08
CA SER A 86 -53.66 18.26 22.30
C SER A 86 -54.49 19.22 23.18
N LEU A 87 -54.36 20.53 22.96
CA LEU A 87 -55.07 21.56 23.72
C LEU A 87 -56.50 21.77 23.22
N SER A 88 -57.47 21.90 24.12
CA SER A 88 -58.82 22.32 23.70
C SER A 88 -58.82 23.75 23.16
N SER A 89 -59.74 24.09 22.26
CA SER A 89 -59.83 25.39 21.57
C SER A 89 -60.18 26.60 22.47
N LYS A 90 -60.16 26.42 23.79
CA LYS A 90 -60.32 27.45 24.83
C LYS A 90 -59.11 27.59 25.76
N GLN A 91 -58.10 26.72 25.65
CA GLN A 91 -56.91 26.73 26.49
C GLN A 91 -55.74 27.47 25.82
N ILE A 92 -55.05 28.29 26.62
CA ILE A 92 -53.77 28.90 26.25
C ILE A 92 -52.75 28.47 27.30
N VAL A 93 -51.59 28.00 26.87
CA VAL A 93 -50.45 27.72 27.76
C VAL A 93 -49.38 28.77 27.53
N LEU A 94 -49.06 29.53 28.56
CA LEU A 94 -47.96 30.49 28.60
C LEU A 94 -46.69 29.77 29.09
N GLN A 95 -45.60 29.87 28.35
CA GLN A 95 -44.30 29.30 28.71
C GLN A 95 -43.34 30.42 29.15
N ILE A 96 -42.84 30.34 30.39
CA ILE A 96 -41.86 31.26 30.99
C ILE A 96 -40.77 30.41 31.64
N ASP A 97 -39.51 30.61 31.27
CA ASP A 97 -38.32 30.05 31.94
C ASP A 97 -38.48 28.55 32.29
N SER A 98 -38.75 27.75 31.25
CA SER A 98 -39.02 26.31 31.28
C SER A 98 -40.26 25.84 32.08
N LYS A 99 -41.08 26.75 32.61
CA LYS A 99 -42.37 26.44 33.24
C LYS A 99 -43.54 26.76 32.30
N SER A 100 -44.50 25.84 32.26
CA SER A 100 -45.74 25.97 31.48
C SER A 100 -46.92 26.24 32.41
N GLN A 101 -47.63 27.35 32.22
CA GLN A 101 -48.82 27.71 32.98
C GLN A 101 -50.03 27.83 32.05
N GLN A 102 -51.14 27.19 32.41
CA GLN A 102 -52.43 27.41 31.75
C GLN A 102 -53.01 28.76 32.18
N VAL A 103 -53.38 29.62 31.24
CA VAL A 103 -53.88 30.98 31.49
C VAL A 103 -55.12 31.26 30.64
N SER A 104 -56.06 32.07 31.14
CA SER A 104 -57.19 32.56 30.33
C SER A 104 -56.79 33.79 29.51
N ALA A 105 -57.36 33.94 28.30
CA ALA A 105 -57.10 35.08 27.43
C ALA A 105 -57.37 36.43 28.12
N SER A 106 -58.42 36.50 28.94
CA SER A 106 -58.77 37.70 29.71
C SER A 106 -57.74 38.04 30.80
N ALA A 107 -57.27 37.06 31.58
CA ALA A 107 -56.26 37.29 32.61
C ALA A 107 -54.93 37.75 32.00
N LEU A 108 -54.51 37.12 30.89
CA LEU A 108 -53.29 37.49 30.18
C LEU A 108 -53.39 38.89 29.56
N ARG A 109 -54.53 39.24 28.96
CA ARG A 109 -54.82 40.60 28.47
C ARG A 109 -54.80 41.65 29.57
N HIS A 110 -55.38 41.36 30.74
CA HIS A 110 -55.34 42.27 31.89
C HIS A 110 -53.92 42.48 32.41
N SER A 111 -53.11 41.41 32.49
CA SER A 111 -51.69 41.50 32.88
C SER A 111 -50.88 42.37 31.91
N LEU A 112 -51.07 42.20 30.59
CA LEU A 112 -50.43 43.04 29.59
C LEU A 112 -50.88 44.51 29.68
N GLN A 113 -52.18 44.77 29.84
CA GLN A 113 -52.73 46.11 29.99
C GLN A 113 -52.18 46.83 31.25
N ASP A 114 -51.92 46.09 32.33
CA ASP A 114 -51.32 46.60 33.56
C ASP A 114 -49.80 46.84 33.42
N ARG A 115 -49.05 45.95 32.75
CA ARG A 115 -47.62 46.18 32.44
C ARG A 115 -47.43 47.39 31.52
N LEU A 116 -48.30 47.55 30.50
CA LEU A 116 -48.29 48.68 29.56
C LEU A 116 -48.77 50.01 30.15
N SER A 117 -49.56 49.99 31.23
CA SER A 117 -49.95 51.22 31.94
C SER A 117 -48.85 51.71 32.88
N LYS A 118 -48.12 50.78 33.52
CA LYS A 118 -47.02 51.06 34.47
C LYS A 118 -45.73 51.54 33.81
N GLY A 119 -45.39 51.07 32.60
CA GLY A 119 -44.17 51.43 31.88
C GLY A 119 -44.10 52.86 31.31
N GLY A 120 -44.84 53.83 31.87
CA GLY A 120 -45.16 55.12 31.21
C GLY A 120 -44.39 56.36 31.69
N SER A 121 -43.41 56.24 32.60
CA SER A 121 -42.79 57.40 33.28
C SER A 121 -41.28 57.59 33.04
N GLY A 122 -40.60 56.61 32.42
CA GLY A 122 -39.15 56.65 32.17
C GLY A 122 -38.80 57.22 30.79
N ARG A 123 -37.72 58.01 30.72
CA ARG A 123 -37.18 58.60 29.47
C ARG A 123 -36.21 57.63 28.74
N GLY A 124 -36.50 56.33 28.80
CA GLY A 124 -35.64 55.26 28.29
C GLY A 124 -36.36 54.35 27.28
N ARG A 125 -35.59 53.51 26.59
CA ARG A 125 -36.08 52.49 25.64
C ARG A 125 -37.09 51.58 26.35
N ALA A 126 -38.28 51.42 25.80
CA ALA A 126 -39.30 50.56 26.41
C ALA A 126 -38.94 49.08 26.19
N ASP A 127 -38.87 48.29 27.27
CA ASP A 127 -38.53 46.87 27.22
C ASP A 127 -39.54 46.09 26.35
N GLU A 128 -39.01 45.22 25.48
CA GLU A 128 -39.82 44.30 24.67
C GLU A 128 -40.58 43.31 25.58
N ILE A 129 -41.89 43.15 25.32
CA ILE A 129 -42.71 42.17 26.00
C ILE A 129 -42.69 40.87 25.17
N TYR A 130 -41.74 39.98 25.48
CA TYR A 130 -41.69 38.63 24.92
C TYR A 130 -42.69 37.70 25.61
N LEU A 131 -43.46 36.94 24.82
CA LEU A 131 -44.38 35.90 25.25
C LEU A 131 -44.21 34.66 24.37
N LYS A 132 -44.27 33.47 24.98
CA LYS A 132 -44.34 32.18 24.26
C LYS A 132 -45.66 31.49 24.61
N LEU A 133 -46.51 31.27 23.62
CA LEU A 133 -47.88 30.78 23.79
C LEU A 133 -48.13 29.49 22.98
N ARG A 134 -48.73 28.48 23.61
CA ARG A 134 -49.26 27.30 22.91
C ARG A 134 -50.78 27.36 22.84
N THR A 135 -51.33 27.04 21.67
CA THR A 135 -52.76 26.98 21.36
C THR A 135 -53.01 25.88 20.31
N SER A 136 -54.22 25.34 20.20
CA SER A 136 -54.57 24.42 19.11
C SER A 136 -55.00 25.11 17.81
N THR A 137 -55.26 26.43 17.87
CA THR A 137 -55.97 27.19 16.83
C THR A 137 -55.12 28.17 16.04
N ALA A 138 -54.00 28.64 16.59
CA ALA A 138 -53.12 29.60 15.92
C ALA A 138 -52.12 28.90 14.96
N PRO A 139 -51.68 29.56 13.87
CA PRO A 139 -50.54 29.09 13.09
C PRO A 139 -49.24 29.35 13.87
N PRO A 140 -48.21 28.49 13.75
CA PRO A 140 -46.94 28.69 14.42
C PRO A 140 -46.13 29.79 13.71
N LEU A 141 -46.27 31.02 14.21
CA LEU A 141 -45.63 32.24 13.71
C LEU A 141 -45.16 33.09 14.90
N LYS A 142 -44.08 33.84 14.73
CA LYS A 142 -43.69 34.87 15.69
C LYS A 142 -44.32 36.21 15.29
N LEU A 143 -45.38 36.60 15.97
CA LEU A 143 -46.12 37.84 15.70
C LEU A 143 -45.55 38.98 16.54
N ILE A 144 -45.27 40.12 15.92
CA ILE A 144 -44.71 41.30 16.60
C ILE A 144 -45.69 42.47 16.45
N ASP A 145 -46.32 42.88 17.55
CA ASP A 145 -47.18 44.08 17.59
C ASP A 145 -46.36 45.31 17.98
N LEU A 146 -46.17 46.22 17.02
CA LEU A 146 -45.47 47.49 17.27
C LEU A 146 -46.47 48.59 17.69
N PRO A 147 -46.02 49.62 18.44
CA PRO A 147 -46.80 50.84 18.68
C PRO A 147 -47.25 51.55 17.39
N GLY A 148 -48.13 52.54 17.50
CA GLY A 148 -48.58 53.33 16.34
C GLY A 148 -47.44 54.19 15.77
N LEU A 149 -47.27 54.23 14.44
CA LEU A 149 -46.23 55.02 13.74
C LEU A 149 -46.38 56.55 13.90
N ASP A 150 -47.49 56.97 14.50
CA ASP A 150 -47.91 58.31 14.88
C ASP A 150 -47.71 58.59 16.40
N GLN A 151 -47.31 57.59 17.19
CA GLN A 151 -46.92 57.77 18.58
C GLN A 151 -45.46 58.27 18.68
N ARG A 152 -45.21 59.19 19.63
CA ARG A 152 -43.86 59.71 19.96
C ARG A 152 -42.91 58.69 20.60
N ILE A 153 -43.28 57.41 20.62
CA ILE A 153 -42.46 56.29 21.11
C ILE A 153 -41.80 55.55 19.92
N MET A 154 -42.23 55.82 18.68
CA MET A 154 -41.65 55.24 17.47
C MET A 154 -40.57 56.13 16.84
N ASP A 155 -39.37 56.02 17.40
CA ASP A 155 -38.13 56.45 16.77
C ASP A 155 -37.74 55.48 15.65
N ASP A 156 -37.18 55.99 14.55
CA ASP A 156 -36.85 55.17 13.36
C ASP A 156 -35.79 54.09 13.65
N ALA A 157 -34.92 54.29 14.66
CA ALA A 157 -33.96 53.29 15.12
C ALA A 157 -34.60 52.07 15.83
N LEU A 158 -35.79 52.22 16.43
CA LEU A 158 -36.55 51.10 16.95
C LEU A 158 -37.32 50.41 15.82
N LEU A 159 -37.73 51.15 14.78
CA LEU A 159 -38.34 50.54 13.60
C LEU A 159 -37.34 49.66 12.84
N SER A 160 -36.11 50.13 12.60
CA SER A 160 -35.06 49.35 11.93
C SER A 160 -34.75 48.03 12.66
N ASP A 161 -34.71 48.01 14.00
CA ASP A 161 -34.53 46.78 14.81
C ASP A 161 -35.50 45.64 14.44
N TYR A 162 -36.69 45.94 13.86
CA TYR A 162 -37.68 44.93 13.45
C TYR A 162 -37.96 44.90 11.93
N THR A 163 -37.78 46.00 11.20
CA THR A 163 -38.09 46.08 9.76
C THR A 163 -36.88 45.89 8.85
N GLU A 164 -35.68 46.24 9.31
CA GLU A 164 -34.44 46.07 8.52
C GLU A 164 -34.08 44.59 8.35
N HIS A 165 -34.31 43.76 9.38
CA HIS A 165 -34.17 42.32 9.29
C HIS A 165 -34.93 41.76 8.09
N ASN A 166 -34.18 41.37 7.05
CA ASN A 166 -34.69 40.76 5.82
C ASN A 166 -35.63 39.57 6.08
N ASP A 167 -35.48 38.93 7.25
CA ASP A 167 -36.19 37.72 7.64
C ASP A 167 -37.56 37.91 8.32
N ALA A 168 -38.01 39.17 8.46
CA ALA A 168 -39.39 39.51 8.83
C ALA A 168 -40.32 39.76 7.61
N ILE A 169 -41.56 39.27 7.71
CA ILE A 169 -42.71 39.66 6.88
C ILE A 169 -43.31 40.97 7.42
N LEU A 170 -43.56 41.94 6.54
CA LEU A 170 -44.10 43.26 6.91
C LEU A 170 -45.61 43.30 6.66
N LEU A 171 -46.40 43.39 7.73
CA LEU A 171 -47.86 43.39 7.67
C LEU A 171 -48.41 44.82 7.85
N ILE A 172 -48.65 45.51 6.74
CA ILE A 172 -49.20 46.87 6.73
C ILE A 172 -50.71 46.82 6.98
N ILE A 173 -51.18 47.42 8.06
CA ILE A 173 -52.59 47.43 8.45
C ILE A 173 -53.14 48.85 8.32
N VAL A 174 -54.09 49.02 7.42
CA VAL A 174 -54.71 50.30 7.02
C VAL A 174 -56.22 50.23 7.32
N PRO A 175 -56.83 51.23 8.00
CA PRO A 175 -58.29 51.28 8.14
C PRO A 175 -58.93 51.65 6.80
N ALA A 176 -60.10 51.09 6.48
CA ALA A 176 -60.78 51.26 5.20
C ALA A 176 -60.90 52.74 4.77
N SER A 177 -61.27 53.64 5.69
CA SER A 177 -61.38 55.09 5.44
C SER A 177 -60.09 55.79 5.00
N GLN A 178 -58.92 55.16 5.14
CA GLN A 178 -57.63 55.68 4.65
C GLN A 178 -57.19 55.05 3.32
N ALA A 179 -57.94 54.09 2.77
CA ALA A 179 -57.66 53.49 1.46
C ALA A 179 -57.60 54.50 0.30
N PRO A 180 -58.40 55.59 0.25
CA PRO A 180 -58.27 56.61 -0.79
C PRO A 180 -56.94 57.41 -0.75
N GLU A 181 -56.26 57.47 0.40
CA GLU A 181 -55.05 58.28 0.62
C GLU A 181 -53.79 57.43 0.84
N ILE A 182 -53.86 56.14 0.47
CA ILE A 182 -52.89 55.10 0.86
C ILE A 182 -51.43 55.39 0.49
N SER A 183 -51.19 56.18 -0.57
CA SER A 183 -49.85 56.62 -1.00
C SER A 183 -49.17 57.61 -0.05
N THR A 184 -49.93 58.26 0.84
CA THR A 184 -49.40 59.23 1.80
C THR A 184 -48.82 58.58 3.06
N LEU A 185 -49.29 57.37 3.41
CA LEU A 185 -49.09 56.72 4.71
C LEU A 185 -47.61 56.39 5.00
N ARG A 186 -47.13 56.73 6.22
CA ARG A 186 -45.78 56.41 6.70
C ARG A 186 -45.50 54.90 6.63
N ALA A 187 -46.49 54.06 6.96
CA ALA A 187 -46.37 52.60 6.93
C ALA A 187 -46.03 52.04 5.54
N LEU A 188 -46.63 52.58 4.47
CA LEU A 188 -46.37 52.12 3.10
C LEU A 188 -45.00 52.59 2.60
N LYS A 189 -44.61 53.83 2.94
CA LYS A 189 -43.30 54.39 2.59
C LYS A 189 -42.17 53.58 3.24
N LEU A 190 -42.26 53.35 4.54
CA LEU A 190 -41.31 52.54 5.32
C LEU A 190 -41.21 51.10 4.77
N ALA A 191 -42.34 50.48 4.42
CA ALA A 191 -42.31 49.15 3.82
C ALA A 191 -41.65 49.13 2.44
N LYS A 192 -41.87 50.14 1.59
CA LYS A 192 -41.18 50.25 0.28
C LYS A 192 -39.70 50.66 0.38
N GLU A 193 -39.27 51.22 1.51
CA GLU A 193 -37.86 51.49 1.82
C GLU A 193 -37.10 50.19 2.15
N TYR A 194 -37.70 49.29 2.94
CA TYR A 194 -37.10 47.99 3.33
C TYR A 194 -37.53 46.77 2.47
N ASP A 195 -38.44 46.95 1.52
CA ASP A 195 -38.95 45.94 0.57
C ASP A 195 -39.52 46.61 -0.70
N ALA A 196 -38.64 47.22 -1.49
CA ALA A 196 -38.99 47.92 -2.73
C ALA A 196 -39.83 47.07 -3.70
N ASP A 197 -39.60 45.76 -3.75
CA ASP A 197 -40.24 44.81 -4.67
C ASP A 197 -41.54 44.17 -4.12
N GLY A 198 -41.95 44.46 -2.87
CA GLY A 198 -43.14 43.83 -2.26
C GLY A 198 -43.00 42.32 -2.03
N THR A 199 -41.77 41.82 -1.87
CA THR A 199 -41.44 40.40 -1.72
C THR A 199 -41.79 39.82 -0.36
N ARG A 200 -41.78 40.66 0.69
CA ARG A 200 -42.06 40.29 2.09
C ARG A 200 -43.16 41.13 2.72
N THR A 201 -43.74 42.07 1.97
CA THR A 201 -44.84 42.94 2.40
C THR A 201 -46.21 42.31 2.10
N ILE A 202 -47.17 42.52 3.01
CA ILE A 202 -48.60 42.18 2.86
C ILE A 202 -49.42 43.39 3.31
N GLY A 203 -50.44 43.75 2.52
CA GLY A 203 -51.38 44.81 2.84
C GLY A 203 -52.68 44.27 3.42
N VAL A 204 -53.18 44.89 4.49
CA VAL A 204 -54.44 44.54 5.15
C VAL A 204 -55.32 45.79 5.25
N ILE A 205 -56.49 45.72 4.64
CA ILE A 205 -57.53 46.75 4.72
C ILE A 205 -58.55 46.31 5.77
N ASN A 206 -58.50 46.94 6.93
CA ASN A 206 -59.31 46.60 8.10
C ASN A 206 -60.53 47.53 8.24
N LYS A 207 -61.51 47.17 9.08
CA LYS A 207 -62.72 47.98 9.36
C LYS A 207 -63.62 48.22 8.12
N ILE A 208 -63.70 47.25 7.21
CA ILE A 208 -64.60 47.33 6.03
C ILE A 208 -66.07 47.58 6.43
N ASP A 209 -66.49 47.01 7.56
CA ASP A 209 -67.80 47.24 8.19
C ASP A 209 -68.12 48.72 8.45
N GLN A 210 -67.11 49.54 8.75
CA GLN A 210 -67.26 50.97 9.02
C GLN A 210 -67.29 51.82 7.74
N ALA A 211 -66.93 51.25 6.60
CA ALA A 211 -66.94 51.89 5.29
C ALA A 211 -68.07 51.38 4.38
N ALA A 212 -68.91 50.45 4.84
CA ALA A 212 -69.96 49.81 4.04
C ALA A 212 -71.01 50.78 3.46
N THR A 213 -71.09 52.01 3.97
CA THR A 213 -71.96 53.10 3.48
C THR A 213 -71.24 54.14 2.63
N ASP A 214 -69.91 54.14 2.54
CA ASP A 214 -69.13 55.08 1.72
C ASP A 214 -68.65 54.40 0.42
N GLN A 215 -69.41 54.62 -0.64
CA GLN A 215 -69.12 54.09 -1.97
C GLN A 215 -67.78 54.59 -2.56
N LYS A 216 -67.28 55.77 -2.16
CA LYS A 216 -65.96 56.27 -2.60
C LYS A 216 -64.84 55.45 -1.94
N THR A 217 -64.96 55.19 -0.65
CA THR A 217 -64.00 54.32 0.06
C THR A 217 -64.07 52.88 -0.45
N LEU A 218 -65.26 52.30 -0.62
CA LEU A 218 -65.40 50.93 -1.14
C LEU A 218 -64.78 50.77 -2.53
N ALA A 219 -64.93 51.75 -3.42
CA ALA A 219 -64.29 51.73 -4.74
C ALA A 219 -62.75 51.74 -4.64
N ALA A 220 -62.17 52.55 -3.74
CA ALA A 220 -60.72 52.57 -3.50
C ALA A 220 -60.20 51.24 -2.92
N VAL A 221 -60.95 50.64 -1.99
CA VAL A 221 -60.66 49.29 -1.45
C VAL A 221 -60.70 48.24 -2.56
N GLN A 222 -61.74 48.24 -3.39
CA GLN A 222 -61.88 47.27 -4.48
C GLN A 222 -60.74 47.41 -5.51
N ALA A 223 -60.34 48.63 -5.85
CA ALA A 223 -59.19 48.87 -6.74
C ALA A 223 -57.90 48.27 -6.16
N LEU A 224 -57.63 48.45 -4.86
CA LEU A 224 -56.46 47.84 -4.18
C LEU A 224 -56.53 46.31 -4.18
N LEU A 225 -57.69 45.72 -3.91
CA LEU A 225 -57.90 44.26 -3.96
C LEU A 225 -57.75 43.70 -5.38
N LEU A 226 -57.97 44.49 -6.43
CA LEU A 226 -57.74 44.14 -7.83
C LEU A 226 -56.32 44.47 -8.32
N ASN A 227 -55.41 44.95 -7.45
CA ASN A 227 -54.09 45.49 -7.77
C ASN A 227 -54.11 46.68 -8.77
N GLN A 228 -55.23 47.38 -8.87
CA GLN A 228 -55.47 48.57 -9.70
C GLN A 228 -55.26 49.89 -8.92
N GLY A 229 -54.64 49.82 -7.75
CA GLY A 229 -54.29 50.99 -6.93
C GLY A 229 -53.10 51.79 -7.47
N PRO A 230 -52.62 52.80 -6.73
CA PRO A 230 -51.41 53.56 -7.09
C PRO A 230 -50.19 52.66 -7.30
N ARG A 231 -49.24 53.06 -8.17
CA ARG A 231 -48.01 52.29 -8.48
C ARG A 231 -47.18 51.88 -7.26
N SER A 232 -47.30 52.57 -6.13
CA SER A 232 -46.65 52.18 -4.86
C SER A 232 -47.29 50.96 -4.17
N THR A 233 -48.41 50.43 -4.70
CA THR A 233 -49.24 49.38 -4.09
C THR A 233 -49.50 48.16 -4.99
N SER A 234 -49.10 48.19 -6.27
CA SER A 234 -49.40 47.16 -7.28
C SER A 234 -48.83 45.78 -6.96
N ASP A 235 -47.67 45.77 -6.32
CA ASP A 235 -46.83 44.58 -6.11
C ASP A 235 -47.09 43.93 -4.74
N ILE A 236 -47.86 44.62 -3.89
CA ILE A 236 -48.24 44.20 -2.55
C ILE A 236 -49.57 43.44 -2.62
N PRO A 237 -49.69 42.23 -2.08
CA PRO A 237 -50.97 41.53 -1.97
C PRO A 237 -51.83 42.18 -0.87
N TRP A 238 -52.99 42.72 -1.26
CA TRP A 238 -53.98 43.28 -0.34
C TRP A 238 -55.05 42.24 0.07
N VAL A 239 -55.43 42.24 1.34
CA VAL A 239 -56.50 41.42 1.93
C VAL A 239 -57.46 42.31 2.73
N ALA A 240 -58.77 42.08 2.62
CA ALA A 240 -59.80 42.86 3.33
C ALA A 240 -60.36 42.12 4.56
N LEU A 241 -60.56 42.85 5.67
CA LEU A 241 -61.01 42.34 6.98
C LEU A 241 -62.08 43.24 7.65
N ILE A 242 -62.96 42.61 8.44
CA ILE A 242 -63.91 43.27 9.33
C ILE A 242 -63.25 43.58 10.68
N GLY A 243 -63.42 44.83 11.13
CA GLY A 243 -62.69 45.42 12.25
C GLY A 243 -63.15 44.99 13.64
N GLN A 244 -64.30 44.34 13.75
CA GLN A 244 -64.80 43.84 15.03
C GLN A 244 -64.06 42.58 15.48
N SER A 245 -63.39 42.66 16.62
CA SER A 245 -62.84 41.48 17.34
C SER A 245 -63.92 40.64 18.04
N VAL A 246 -65.19 41.01 17.91
CA VAL A 246 -66.32 40.47 18.67
C VAL A 246 -66.61 39.02 18.30
N SER A 247 -66.37 38.60 17.05
CA SER A 247 -66.63 37.24 16.55
C SER A 247 -65.92 36.15 17.37
N ILE A 248 -64.74 36.44 17.92
CA ILE A 248 -63.98 35.49 18.76
C ILE A 248 -64.56 35.45 20.18
N ALA A 249 -65.02 36.59 20.70
CA ALA A 249 -65.65 36.68 22.02
C ALA A 249 -67.02 35.98 22.03
N SER A 250 -67.86 36.22 21.01
CA SER A 250 -69.18 35.59 20.88
C SER A 250 -69.11 34.08 20.58
N ALA A 251 -68.11 33.65 19.80
CA ALA A 251 -67.83 32.23 19.58
C ALA A 251 -67.49 31.48 20.88
N GLN A 252 -66.84 32.14 21.85
CA GLN A 252 -66.49 31.53 23.14
C GLN A 252 -67.51 31.77 24.27
N SER A 253 -68.43 32.74 24.14
CA SER A 253 -69.43 33.09 25.16
C SER A 253 -70.67 32.20 25.22
N GLY A 254 -70.73 31.10 24.45
CA GLY A 254 -71.55 29.92 24.78
C GLY A 254 -72.97 29.86 24.22
N SER A 255 -73.13 29.79 22.88
CA SER A 255 -74.43 29.48 22.25
C SER A 255 -74.40 28.36 21.18
N VAL A 256 -73.25 27.77 20.88
CA VAL A 256 -73.13 26.61 19.97
C VAL A 256 -72.13 25.61 20.54
N GLY A 257 -72.54 24.35 20.70
CA GLY A 257 -71.74 23.28 21.26
C GLY A 257 -70.93 22.50 20.22
N SER A 258 -70.04 23.17 19.48
CA SER A 258 -69.12 22.51 18.55
C SER A 258 -67.69 23.06 18.66
N GLU A 259 -66.71 22.23 18.36
CA GLU A 259 -65.29 22.54 18.57
C GLU A 259 -64.75 23.57 17.57
N ASN A 260 -65.41 23.69 16.40
CA ASN A 260 -65.02 24.53 15.25
C ASN A 260 -65.46 26.01 15.36
N SER A 261 -65.61 26.52 16.58
CA SER A 261 -66.18 27.85 16.86
C SER A 261 -65.43 29.02 16.17
N LEU A 262 -64.10 28.97 16.13
CA LEU A 262 -63.26 30.01 15.50
C LEU A 262 -63.37 30.00 13.96
N GLU A 263 -63.29 28.82 13.34
CA GLU A 263 -63.35 28.70 11.88
C GLU A 263 -64.72 29.14 11.35
N THR A 264 -65.79 28.80 12.08
CA THR A 264 -67.17 29.23 11.78
C THR A 264 -67.28 30.75 11.77
N ALA A 265 -66.63 31.44 12.72
CA ALA A 265 -66.58 32.90 12.78
C ALA A 265 -65.78 33.53 11.61
N TRP A 266 -64.72 32.87 11.12
CA TRP A 266 -63.96 33.33 9.95
C TRP A 266 -64.71 33.11 8.63
N ARG A 267 -65.49 32.03 8.52
CA ARG A 267 -66.37 31.77 7.36
C ARG A 267 -67.47 32.84 7.28
N ALA A 268 -68.15 33.13 8.40
CA ALA A 268 -69.18 34.17 8.48
C ALA A 268 -68.65 35.59 8.18
N GLU A 269 -67.40 35.90 8.53
CA GLU A 269 -66.74 37.13 8.04
C GLU A 269 -66.61 37.13 6.52
N SER A 270 -66.09 36.05 5.93
CA SER A 270 -65.86 35.99 4.48
C SER A 270 -67.17 36.15 3.70
N GLU A 271 -68.28 35.58 4.19
CA GLU A 271 -69.63 35.79 3.66
C GLU A 271 -70.09 37.24 3.80
N SER A 272 -69.86 37.87 4.95
CA SER A 272 -70.16 39.29 5.20
C SER A 272 -69.32 40.23 4.31
N LEU A 273 -68.08 39.87 3.99
CA LEU A 273 -67.24 40.63 3.06
C LEU A 273 -67.67 40.44 1.61
N LYS A 274 -68.17 39.25 1.23
CA LYS A 274 -68.69 38.99 -0.14
C LYS A 274 -69.95 39.80 -0.46
N SER A 275 -70.79 40.12 0.54
CA SER A 275 -71.96 40.98 0.33
C SER A 275 -71.61 42.47 0.26
N ILE A 276 -70.57 42.94 0.97
CA ILE A 276 -70.10 44.34 0.93
C ILE A 276 -69.22 44.61 -0.30
N LEU A 277 -68.35 43.67 -0.68
CA LEU A 277 -67.35 43.81 -1.74
C LEU A 277 -67.64 42.85 -2.91
N THR A 278 -68.83 42.98 -3.50
CA THR A 278 -69.40 42.05 -4.50
C THR A 278 -68.53 41.81 -5.74
N GLY A 279 -67.66 42.77 -6.10
CA GLY A 279 -66.71 42.66 -7.22
C GLY A 279 -65.24 42.48 -6.81
N ALA A 280 -64.96 42.03 -5.58
CA ALA A 280 -63.61 41.70 -5.12
C ALA A 280 -63.33 40.18 -5.23
N PRO A 281 -62.09 39.75 -5.51
CA PRO A 281 -61.75 38.34 -5.61
C PRO A 281 -61.82 37.64 -4.25
N GLN A 282 -62.56 36.52 -4.17
CA GLN A 282 -62.83 35.84 -2.89
C GLN A 282 -61.56 35.37 -2.16
N SER A 283 -60.47 35.08 -2.88
CA SER A 283 -59.14 34.74 -2.34
C SER A 283 -58.40 35.88 -1.63
N LYS A 284 -59.03 37.06 -1.50
CA LYS A 284 -58.54 38.22 -0.73
C LYS A 284 -59.52 38.71 0.34
N LEU A 285 -60.57 37.93 0.67
CA LEU A 285 -61.63 38.34 1.61
C LEU A 285 -61.64 37.50 2.90
N GLY A 286 -61.33 38.15 4.03
CA GLY A 286 -61.45 37.61 5.38
C GLY A 286 -60.19 36.93 5.92
N ARG A 287 -60.24 36.55 7.20
CA ARG A 287 -59.10 36.00 7.96
C ARG A 287 -58.44 34.77 7.33
N LEU A 288 -59.20 33.91 6.66
CA LEU A 288 -58.70 32.76 5.91
C LEU A 288 -57.75 33.17 4.77
N ALA A 289 -58.12 34.19 3.99
CA ALA A 289 -57.31 34.73 2.89
C ALA A 289 -56.01 35.41 3.38
N LEU A 290 -56.02 35.97 4.60
CA LEU A 290 -54.80 36.49 5.24
C LEU A 290 -53.82 35.37 5.57
N VAL A 291 -54.28 34.28 6.20
CA VAL A 291 -53.43 33.13 6.55
C VAL A 291 -52.83 32.47 5.30
N GLU A 292 -53.64 32.29 4.24
CA GLU A 292 -53.13 31.77 2.96
C GLU A 292 -52.10 32.70 2.31
N THR A 293 -52.32 34.02 2.37
CA THR A 293 -51.41 35.03 1.80
C THR A 293 -50.10 35.16 2.60
N LEU A 294 -50.15 35.01 3.93
CA LEU A 294 -48.97 34.87 4.79
C LEU A 294 -48.14 33.65 4.38
N ALA A 295 -48.74 32.46 4.33
CA ALA A 295 -48.07 31.24 3.90
C ALA A 295 -47.45 31.38 2.49
N ARG A 296 -48.17 31.99 1.55
CA ARG A 296 -47.72 32.21 0.17
C ARG A 296 -46.50 33.13 0.09
N GLN A 297 -46.47 34.24 0.84
CA GLN A 297 -45.32 35.16 0.85
C GLN A 297 -44.13 34.58 1.61
N ILE A 298 -44.34 33.92 2.75
CA ILE A 298 -43.28 33.18 3.47
C ILE A 298 -42.62 32.17 2.52
N ARG A 299 -43.41 31.34 1.81
CA ARG A 299 -42.90 30.35 0.86
C ARG A 299 -42.20 30.97 -0.36
N LYS A 300 -42.71 32.09 -0.91
CA LYS A 300 -42.04 32.86 -1.98
C LYS A 300 -40.65 33.34 -1.52
N ARG A 301 -40.59 33.88 -0.31
CA ARG A 301 -39.42 34.52 0.29
C ARG A 301 -38.35 33.50 0.70
N MET A 302 -38.74 32.37 1.29
CA MET A 302 -37.82 31.26 1.59
C MET A 302 -37.17 30.71 0.32
N LYS A 303 -37.93 30.57 -0.79
CA LYS A 303 -37.38 30.18 -2.10
C LYS A 303 -36.32 31.13 -2.66
N VAL A 304 -36.36 32.42 -2.30
CA VAL A 304 -35.35 33.42 -2.71
C VAL A 304 -34.11 33.38 -1.81
N ARG A 305 -34.27 33.10 -0.51
CA ARG A 305 -33.13 33.02 0.44
C ARG A 305 -32.37 31.69 0.38
N LEU A 306 -33.05 30.58 0.11
CA LEU A 306 -32.48 29.23 0.16
C LEU A 306 -31.26 29.01 -0.76
N PRO A 307 -31.24 29.46 -2.04
CA PRO A 307 -30.05 29.28 -2.89
C PRO A 307 -28.80 29.96 -2.33
N ASN A 308 -28.95 31.15 -1.75
CA ASN A 308 -27.82 31.92 -1.22
C ASN A 308 -27.24 31.26 0.05
N LEU A 309 -28.10 30.70 0.92
CA LEU A 309 -27.66 29.91 2.08
C LEU A 309 -26.93 28.64 1.63
N LEU A 310 -27.45 27.94 0.62
CA LEU A 310 -26.80 26.74 0.07
C LEU A 310 -25.42 27.06 -0.54
N SER A 311 -25.29 28.14 -1.32
CA SER A 311 -23.98 28.54 -1.86
C SER A 311 -22.99 28.96 -0.77
N GLY A 312 -23.48 29.60 0.30
CA GLY A 312 -22.66 29.93 1.46
C GLY A 312 -22.16 28.68 2.19
N LEU A 313 -23.05 27.72 2.43
CA LEU A 313 -22.69 26.45 3.10
C LEU A 313 -21.74 25.60 2.25
N GLN A 314 -21.91 25.58 0.92
CA GLN A 314 -20.94 24.95 0.02
C GLN A 314 -19.57 25.62 0.08
N GLY A 315 -19.52 26.95 0.15
CA GLY A 315 -18.28 27.69 0.36
C GLY A 315 -17.62 27.38 1.71
N LYS A 316 -18.37 27.35 2.81
CA LYS A 316 -17.83 26.91 4.12
C LYS A 316 -17.43 25.44 4.11
N SER A 317 -18.14 24.56 3.42
CA SER A 317 -17.77 23.14 3.30
C SER A 317 -16.43 22.96 2.61
N GLN A 318 -16.12 23.74 1.57
CA GLN A 318 -14.81 23.73 0.92
C GLN A 318 -13.71 24.30 1.82
N VAL A 319 -14.01 25.29 2.66
CA VAL A 319 -13.06 25.78 3.67
C VAL A 319 -12.83 24.75 4.77
N VAL A 320 -13.86 23.99 5.18
CA VAL A 320 -13.73 22.87 6.12
C VAL A 320 -12.89 21.75 5.51
N GLU A 321 -13.14 21.36 4.25
CA GLU A 321 -12.34 20.36 3.51
C GLU A 321 -10.85 20.75 3.47
N VAL A 322 -10.53 22.02 3.20
CA VAL A 322 -9.15 22.56 3.26
C VAL A 322 -8.57 22.59 4.68
N LEU A 323 -9.39 22.85 5.71
CA LEU A 323 -8.98 22.81 7.11
C LEU A 323 -8.79 21.37 7.61
N GLU A 324 -9.54 20.40 7.09
CA GLU A 324 -9.37 18.97 7.36
C GLU A 324 -8.08 18.45 6.71
N ASP A 325 -7.78 18.84 5.46
CA ASP A 325 -6.46 18.61 4.82
C ASP A 325 -5.31 19.21 5.64
N GLU A 326 -5.47 20.43 6.17
CA GLU A 326 -4.46 21.06 7.04
C GLU A 326 -4.35 20.37 8.41
N LEU A 327 -5.47 19.90 8.99
CA LEU A 327 -5.46 19.08 10.22
C LEU A 327 -4.78 17.73 10.00
N VAL A 328 -5.04 17.03 8.90
CA VAL A 328 -4.35 15.80 8.51
C VAL A 328 -2.85 16.06 8.35
N ARG A 329 -2.47 17.21 7.78
CA ARG A 329 -1.07 17.66 7.66
C ARG A 329 -0.43 17.96 9.02
N LEU A 330 -1.17 18.52 9.98
CA LEU A 330 -0.70 18.79 11.35
C LEU A 330 -0.60 17.52 12.22
N GLY A 331 -1.55 16.59 12.07
CA GLY A 331 -1.56 15.26 12.70
C GLY A 331 -2.46 15.11 13.92
N GLU A 332 -2.52 13.89 14.45
CA GLU A 332 -3.30 13.55 15.64
C GLU A 332 -2.77 14.22 16.93
N GLN A 333 -3.59 14.20 17.98
CA GLN A 333 -3.25 14.83 19.27
C GLN A 333 -1.98 14.25 19.90
N MET A 334 -1.21 15.10 20.57
CA MET A 334 0.02 14.72 21.28
C MET A 334 -0.27 13.75 22.43
N VAL A 335 -0.02 12.44 22.22
CA VAL A 335 -0.23 11.41 23.23
C VAL A 335 0.80 11.54 24.36
N GLN A 336 0.31 11.82 25.58
CA GLN A 336 1.15 12.04 26.77
C GLN A 336 1.53 10.76 27.53
N SER A 337 1.09 9.58 27.09
CA SER A 337 1.50 8.30 27.68
C SER A 337 2.81 7.79 27.06
N ALA A 338 3.72 7.29 27.90
CA ALA A 338 5.02 6.78 27.43
C ALA A 338 4.90 5.58 26.46
N GLU A 339 3.81 4.81 26.56
CA GLU A 339 3.48 3.72 25.65
C GLU A 339 3.01 4.25 24.28
N GLY A 340 2.16 5.28 24.28
CA GLY A 340 1.73 5.96 23.05
C GLY A 340 2.88 6.68 22.34
N THR A 341 3.79 7.31 23.08
CA THR A 341 5.03 7.88 22.51
C THR A 341 5.88 6.82 21.80
N ARG A 342 5.95 5.59 22.34
CA ARG A 342 6.65 4.45 21.70
C ARG A 342 5.91 3.95 20.46
N ALA A 343 4.58 3.87 20.50
CA ALA A 343 3.77 3.46 19.34
C ALA A 343 3.97 4.43 18.16
N ILE A 344 3.85 5.74 18.40
CA ILE A 344 4.10 6.79 17.41
C ILE A 344 5.54 6.72 16.88
N ALA A 345 6.54 6.53 17.74
CA ALA A 345 7.94 6.41 17.30
C ALA A 345 8.16 5.19 16.38
N LEU A 346 7.52 4.05 16.65
CA LEU A 346 7.58 2.86 15.79
C LEU A 346 6.85 3.06 14.46
N GLU A 347 5.71 3.75 14.47
CA GLU A 347 4.95 4.10 13.27
C GLU A 347 5.72 5.06 12.36
N LEU A 348 6.34 6.10 12.91
CA LEU A 348 7.20 7.03 12.18
C LEU A 348 8.43 6.34 11.58
N CYS A 349 9.00 5.35 12.27
CA CYS A 349 10.08 4.52 11.72
C CYS A 349 9.61 3.65 10.54
N ARG A 350 8.39 3.09 10.60
CA ARG A 350 7.79 2.34 9.48
C ARG A 350 7.49 3.23 8.28
N GLU A 351 6.91 4.42 8.51
CA GLU A 351 6.66 5.38 7.42
C GLU A 351 7.96 5.76 6.71
N PHE A 352 9.02 6.05 7.48
CA PHE A 352 10.36 6.30 6.94
C PHE A 352 10.92 5.10 6.16
N GLU A 353 10.78 3.89 6.68
CA GLU A 353 11.25 2.66 6.03
C GLU A 353 10.54 2.40 4.69
N ASP A 354 9.24 2.65 4.60
CA ASP A 354 8.48 2.48 3.35
C ASP A 354 8.77 3.63 2.35
N ARG A 355 9.01 4.87 2.82
CA ARG A 355 9.54 5.96 1.98
C ARG A 355 10.95 5.67 1.48
N PHE A 356 11.78 4.98 2.28
CA PHE A 356 13.11 4.53 1.88
C PHE A 356 13.04 3.46 0.79
N LEU A 357 12.14 2.48 0.91
CA LEU A 357 11.87 1.54 -0.17
C LEU A 357 11.42 2.24 -1.46
N ALA A 358 10.46 3.17 -1.37
CA ALA A 358 9.95 3.86 -2.55
C ALA A 358 11.07 4.57 -3.32
N HIS A 359 11.87 5.41 -2.66
CA HIS A 359 12.99 6.11 -3.31
C HIS A 359 14.13 5.21 -3.80
N PHE A 360 14.22 3.97 -3.32
CA PHE A 360 15.13 2.94 -3.83
C PHE A 360 14.56 2.22 -5.07
N ALA A 361 13.28 1.83 -5.04
CA ALA A 361 12.67 0.90 -5.99
C ALA A 361 11.82 1.54 -7.11
N THR A 362 11.08 2.63 -6.86
CA THR A 362 10.08 3.17 -7.82
C THR A 362 10.65 4.13 -8.87
N GLY A 363 11.95 4.40 -8.85
CA GLY A 363 12.61 5.35 -9.76
C GLY A 363 12.36 6.83 -9.45
N GLU A 364 11.38 7.17 -8.61
CA GLU A 364 11.08 8.54 -8.14
C GLU A 364 12.15 9.11 -7.18
N GLY A 365 13.15 8.31 -6.80
CA GLY A 365 14.27 8.71 -5.97
C GLY A 365 15.62 8.62 -6.68
N SER A 366 16.70 8.70 -5.89
CA SER A 366 18.06 8.49 -6.40
C SER A 366 18.41 7.02 -6.67
N GLY A 367 17.49 6.08 -6.47
CA GLY A 367 17.72 4.62 -6.66
C GLY A 367 18.31 4.24 -8.02
N TRP A 368 17.88 4.90 -9.11
CA TRP A 368 18.43 4.65 -10.45
C TRP A 368 19.94 4.91 -10.56
N LYS A 369 20.52 5.77 -9.70
CA LYS A 369 21.98 6.01 -9.67
C LYS A 369 22.76 4.78 -9.18
N VAL A 370 22.13 3.88 -8.42
CA VAL A 370 22.71 2.58 -8.04
C VAL A 370 22.89 1.72 -9.28
N VAL A 371 21.86 1.60 -10.11
CA VAL A 371 21.91 0.89 -11.40
C VAL A 371 22.97 1.51 -12.32
N ALA A 372 22.99 2.84 -12.45
CA ALA A 372 24.00 3.55 -13.24
C ALA A 372 25.45 3.36 -12.73
N SER A 373 25.62 3.08 -11.43
CA SER A 373 26.93 2.73 -10.86
C SER A 373 27.40 1.36 -11.34
N PHE A 374 26.51 0.36 -11.33
CA PHE A 374 26.80 -1.03 -11.73
C PHE A 374 26.86 -1.25 -13.24
N GLU A 375 25.97 -0.64 -14.03
CA GLU A 375 25.90 -0.84 -15.49
C GLU A 375 26.77 0.15 -16.28
N GLY A 376 26.93 1.37 -15.77
CA GLY A 376 27.67 2.45 -16.42
C GLY A 376 29.09 2.59 -15.88
N ASN A 377 29.22 3.12 -14.66
CA ASN A 377 30.51 3.60 -14.16
C ASN A 377 31.50 2.48 -13.84
N PHE A 378 31.05 1.37 -13.25
CA PHE A 378 31.92 0.24 -12.94
C PHE A 378 32.49 -0.46 -14.19
N PRO A 379 31.69 -0.87 -15.20
CA PRO A 379 32.21 -1.45 -16.45
C PRO A 379 33.13 -0.51 -17.21
N ASN A 380 32.90 0.81 -17.14
CA ASN A 380 33.80 1.78 -17.76
C ASN A 380 35.15 1.89 -17.03
N ARG A 381 35.19 1.78 -15.69
CA ARG A 381 36.47 1.66 -14.93
C ARG A 381 37.21 0.36 -15.27
N ILE A 382 36.51 -0.76 -15.42
CA ILE A 382 37.12 -2.04 -15.83
C ILE A 382 37.71 -1.97 -17.26
N LYS A 383 37.02 -1.31 -18.21
CA LYS A 383 37.56 -1.04 -19.56
C LYS A 383 38.77 -0.10 -19.58
N GLN A 384 38.94 0.73 -18.55
CA GLN A 384 40.05 1.69 -18.41
C GLN A 384 41.27 1.12 -17.67
N LEU A 385 41.27 -0.17 -17.31
CA LEU A 385 42.44 -0.82 -16.71
C LEU A 385 43.65 -0.78 -17.67
N PRO A 386 44.88 -0.58 -17.16
CA PRO A 386 46.08 -0.37 -17.98
C PRO A 386 46.64 -1.67 -18.58
N LEU A 387 45.80 -2.45 -19.27
CA LEU A 387 46.11 -3.77 -19.81
C LEU A 387 47.28 -3.73 -20.80
N ASP A 388 47.33 -2.72 -21.68
CA ASP A 388 48.43 -2.55 -22.66
C ASP A 388 49.81 -2.47 -22.01
N ARG A 389 49.88 -1.85 -20.82
CA ARG A 389 51.12 -1.73 -20.04
C ARG A 389 51.46 -3.02 -19.31
N HIS A 390 50.46 -3.75 -18.82
CA HIS A 390 50.66 -5.04 -18.17
C HIS A 390 51.12 -6.11 -19.17
N PHE A 391 50.56 -6.09 -20.38
CA PHE A 391 50.90 -6.99 -21.48
C PHE A 391 52.03 -6.47 -22.41
N ASP A 392 52.74 -5.39 -22.04
CA ASP A 392 53.93 -4.96 -22.77
C ASP A 392 54.95 -6.10 -22.88
N ILE A 393 55.57 -6.24 -24.05
CA ILE A 393 56.45 -7.37 -24.38
C ILE A 393 57.64 -7.53 -23.42
N ASN A 394 58.09 -6.44 -22.79
CA ASN A 394 59.20 -6.47 -21.82
C ASN A 394 58.68 -6.86 -20.43
N ASN A 395 57.50 -6.39 -20.03
CA ASN A 395 56.86 -6.80 -18.78
C ASN A 395 56.42 -8.27 -18.81
N VAL A 396 55.87 -8.73 -19.94
CA VAL A 396 55.53 -10.15 -20.18
C VAL A 396 56.76 -11.04 -20.08
N LYS A 397 57.85 -10.71 -20.79
CA LYS A 397 59.13 -11.44 -20.68
C LYS A 397 59.63 -11.49 -19.26
N ARG A 398 59.59 -10.36 -18.54
CA ARG A 398 60.01 -10.27 -17.14
C ARG A 398 59.19 -11.19 -16.23
N ILE A 399 57.86 -11.10 -16.26
CA ILE A 399 56.96 -11.90 -15.40
C ILE A 399 57.07 -13.40 -15.71
N VAL A 400 57.26 -13.78 -16.97
CA VAL A 400 57.47 -15.19 -17.35
C VAL A 400 58.82 -15.70 -16.84
N LEU A 401 59.92 -14.96 -17.04
CA LEU A 401 61.25 -15.36 -16.55
C LEU A 401 61.34 -15.36 -15.01
N GLU A 402 60.63 -14.47 -14.33
CA GLU A 402 60.49 -14.44 -12.86
C GLU A 402 59.70 -15.66 -12.33
N ALA A 403 58.74 -16.20 -13.08
CA ALA A 403 57.85 -17.29 -12.63
C ALA A 403 58.29 -18.70 -13.05
N ASP A 404 58.89 -18.87 -14.24
CA ASP A 404 59.32 -20.16 -14.79
C ASP A 404 60.86 -20.32 -14.83
N GLY A 405 61.63 -19.27 -14.53
CA GLY A 405 63.10 -19.33 -14.35
C GLY A 405 63.92 -19.34 -15.65
N TYR A 406 65.25 -19.34 -15.52
CA TYR A 406 66.20 -19.12 -16.62
C TYR A 406 66.45 -20.33 -17.57
N GLN A 407 65.74 -21.46 -17.42
CA GLN A 407 65.97 -22.63 -18.27
C GLN A 407 65.29 -22.49 -19.64
N PRO A 408 65.89 -23.01 -20.74
CA PRO A 408 65.28 -22.98 -22.06
C PRO A 408 64.05 -23.90 -22.12
N TYR A 409 62.88 -23.34 -22.40
CA TYR A 409 61.62 -24.09 -22.36
C TYR A 409 61.40 -24.98 -23.58
N LEU A 410 61.17 -26.27 -23.35
CA LEU A 410 60.65 -27.23 -24.34
C LEU A 410 59.11 -27.29 -24.37
N ILE A 411 58.43 -26.66 -23.41
CA ILE A 411 56.98 -26.69 -23.19
C ILE A 411 56.50 -25.26 -22.87
N SER A 412 55.22 -24.94 -23.12
CA SER A 412 54.63 -23.62 -22.84
C SER A 412 54.77 -23.18 -21.37
N PRO A 413 55.19 -21.93 -21.08
CA PRO A 413 55.42 -21.44 -19.71
C PRO A 413 54.10 -21.17 -18.96
N GLU A 414 53.58 -22.19 -18.29
CA GLU A 414 52.27 -22.13 -17.64
C GLU A 414 52.24 -21.26 -16.38
N LYS A 415 53.33 -21.21 -15.59
CA LYS A 415 53.34 -20.43 -14.34
C LYS A 415 53.40 -18.94 -14.63
N GLY A 416 54.20 -18.52 -15.60
CA GLY A 416 54.24 -17.16 -16.12
C GLY A 416 52.89 -16.73 -16.70
N LEU A 417 52.21 -17.62 -17.43
CA LEU A 417 50.88 -17.35 -17.96
C LEU A 417 49.81 -17.19 -16.86
N ARG A 418 49.81 -18.08 -15.85
CA ARG A 418 48.96 -17.95 -14.65
C ARG A 418 49.28 -16.67 -13.86
N SER A 419 50.57 -16.33 -13.71
CA SER A 419 51.03 -15.12 -13.02
C SER A 419 50.57 -13.84 -13.72
N LEU A 420 50.64 -13.80 -15.06
CA LEU A 420 50.13 -12.68 -15.86
C LEU A 420 48.63 -12.45 -15.64
N ILE A 421 47.80 -13.50 -15.65
CA ILE A 421 46.35 -13.35 -15.40
C ILE A 421 46.08 -12.93 -13.94
N LYS A 422 46.75 -13.53 -12.95
CA LYS A 422 46.61 -13.10 -11.54
C LYS A 422 46.93 -11.62 -11.36
N GLY A 423 47.93 -11.10 -12.07
CA GLY A 423 48.28 -9.68 -12.09
C GLY A 423 47.22 -8.77 -12.73
N VAL A 424 46.44 -9.25 -13.71
CA VAL A 424 45.29 -8.49 -14.26
C VAL A 424 44.12 -8.48 -13.27
N LEU A 425 43.80 -9.64 -12.68
CA LEU A 425 42.67 -9.76 -11.75
C LEU A 425 42.87 -8.91 -10.49
N GLU A 426 44.11 -8.78 -9.99
CA GLU A 426 44.44 -7.87 -8.88
C GLU A 426 44.01 -6.41 -9.15
N LEU A 427 44.16 -5.93 -10.40
CA LEU A 427 43.81 -4.55 -10.78
C LEU A 427 42.30 -4.29 -10.72
N ALA A 428 41.45 -5.32 -10.74
CA ALA A 428 40.00 -5.16 -10.64
C ALA A 428 39.52 -4.79 -9.22
N LYS A 429 40.33 -5.03 -8.17
CA LYS A 429 39.94 -4.76 -6.77
C LYS A 429 39.58 -3.30 -6.53
N GLU A 430 40.34 -2.36 -7.10
CA GLU A 430 40.14 -0.93 -6.83
C GLU A 430 38.93 -0.33 -7.57
N PRO A 431 38.69 -0.60 -8.87
CA PRO A 431 37.41 -0.29 -9.52
C PRO A 431 36.18 -0.78 -8.74
N SER A 432 36.23 -1.99 -8.19
CA SER A 432 35.11 -2.58 -7.46
C SER A 432 34.92 -1.95 -6.06
N ARG A 433 36.01 -1.64 -5.34
CA ARG A 433 35.96 -0.84 -4.09
C ARG A 433 35.36 0.54 -4.31
N LEU A 434 35.73 1.20 -5.42
CA LEU A 434 35.20 2.51 -5.81
C LEU A 434 33.71 2.44 -6.19
N CYS A 435 33.24 1.31 -6.74
CA CYS A 435 31.81 1.07 -6.94
C CYS A 435 31.04 1.02 -5.61
N VAL A 436 31.58 0.34 -4.58
CA VAL A 436 30.98 0.32 -3.23
C VAL A 436 30.95 1.72 -2.59
N ASP A 437 32.00 2.53 -2.77
CA ASP A 437 32.02 3.93 -2.31
C ASP A 437 31.00 4.83 -3.04
N GLU A 438 30.61 4.49 -4.27
CA GLU A 438 29.66 5.24 -5.09
C GLU A 438 28.22 4.90 -4.70
N VAL A 439 27.90 3.60 -4.65
CA VAL A 439 26.61 3.09 -4.16
C VAL A 439 26.34 3.55 -2.72
N HIS A 440 27.34 3.55 -1.84
CA HIS A 440 27.21 4.06 -0.47
C HIS A 440 26.73 5.51 -0.42
N ARG A 441 27.32 6.41 -1.24
CA ARG A 441 26.90 7.82 -1.29
C ARG A 441 25.45 7.95 -1.73
N VAL A 442 25.05 7.20 -2.76
CA VAL A 442 23.67 7.19 -3.24
C VAL A 442 22.69 6.70 -2.16
N LEU A 443 23.05 5.71 -1.36
CA LEU A 443 22.21 5.24 -0.26
C LEU A 443 22.07 6.27 0.87
N VAL A 444 23.13 7.02 1.20
CA VAL A 444 23.07 8.13 2.19
C VAL A 444 22.25 9.31 1.67
N ASP A 445 22.33 9.63 0.38
CA ASP A 445 21.43 10.59 -0.29
C ASP A 445 19.96 10.13 -0.17
N ILE A 446 19.68 8.84 -0.37
CA ILE A 446 18.31 8.27 -0.27
C ILE A 446 17.80 8.29 1.17
N VAL A 447 18.60 7.96 2.19
CA VAL A 447 18.24 8.14 3.61
C VAL A 447 17.81 9.58 3.88
N SER A 448 18.61 10.53 3.40
CA SER A 448 18.35 11.97 3.59
C SER A 448 17.09 12.44 2.84
N ALA A 449 16.86 11.94 1.63
CA ALA A 449 15.66 12.23 0.85
C ALA A 449 14.40 11.66 1.51
N SER A 450 14.44 10.40 1.94
CA SER A 450 13.30 9.69 2.56
C SER A 450 12.88 10.32 3.88
N ALA A 451 13.86 10.72 4.72
CA ALA A 451 13.58 11.48 5.93
C ALA A 451 12.99 12.88 5.67
N ASN A 452 13.17 13.44 4.47
CA ASN A 452 12.51 14.67 4.01
C ASN A 452 11.13 14.42 3.39
N ALA A 453 10.92 13.28 2.73
CA ALA A 453 9.63 12.89 2.14
C ALA A 453 8.62 12.32 3.17
N THR A 454 9.08 11.92 4.36
CA THR A 454 8.25 11.40 5.45
C THR A 454 7.62 12.56 6.26
N PRO A 455 6.31 12.88 6.11
CA PRO A 455 5.71 14.05 6.75
C PRO A 455 5.66 13.92 8.27
N GLY A 456 5.44 12.70 8.80
CA GLY A 456 5.41 12.45 10.24
C GLY A 456 6.74 12.80 10.92
N LEU A 457 7.88 12.44 10.32
CA LEU A 457 9.21 12.86 10.81
C LEU A 457 9.45 14.37 10.71
N GLY A 458 8.77 15.07 9.79
CA GLY A 458 8.79 16.53 9.72
C GLY A 458 8.29 17.22 10.99
N ARG A 459 7.33 16.60 11.69
CA ARG A 459 6.75 17.10 12.96
C ARG A 459 7.72 17.01 14.14
N TYR A 460 8.74 16.15 14.06
CA TYR A 460 9.70 15.89 15.15
C TYR A 460 11.17 16.08 14.73
N PRO A 461 11.63 17.33 14.48
CA PRO A 461 12.98 17.59 13.99
C PRO A 461 14.15 16.98 14.78
N PRO A 462 14.12 16.83 16.12
CA PRO A 462 15.18 16.13 16.85
C PRO A 462 15.20 14.62 16.53
N PHE A 463 14.04 13.96 16.58
CA PHE A 463 13.92 12.51 16.31
C PHE A 463 14.34 12.19 14.86
N LYS A 464 13.95 13.03 13.90
CA LYS A 464 14.38 12.93 12.50
C LYS A 464 15.90 12.96 12.33
N ARG A 465 16.63 13.74 13.14
CA ARG A 465 18.11 13.77 13.09
C ARG A 465 18.72 12.47 13.60
N GLU A 466 18.19 11.91 14.69
CA GLU A 466 18.63 10.62 15.23
C GLU A 466 18.38 9.48 14.22
N VAL A 467 17.18 9.40 13.62
CA VAL A 467 16.85 8.39 12.60
C VAL A 467 17.82 8.45 11.41
N VAL A 468 18.11 9.65 10.88
CA VAL A 468 19.09 9.83 9.81
C VAL A 468 20.50 9.44 10.26
N THR A 469 20.92 9.84 11.46
CA THR A 469 22.26 9.53 12.00
C THR A 469 22.47 8.03 12.17
N ILE A 470 21.48 7.32 12.73
CA ILE A 470 21.50 5.86 12.91
C ILE A 470 21.54 5.15 11.56
N ALA A 471 20.69 5.56 10.61
CA ALA A 471 20.64 4.97 9.28
C ALA A 471 21.95 5.19 8.48
N SER A 472 22.55 6.38 8.54
CA SER A 472 23.85 6.65 7.93
C SER A 472 24.98 5.84 8.58
N ALA A 473 25.02 5.74 9.91
CA ALA A 473 26.02 4.94 10.61
C ALA A 473 25.94 3.44 10.26
N ALA A 474 24.72 2.90 10.08
CA ALA A 474 24.53 1.53 9.60
C ALA A 474 25.06 1.34 8.16
N LEU A 475 24.82 2.30 7.26
CA LEU A 475 25.36 2.27 5.89
C LEU A 475 26.89 2.33 5.85
N ASP A 476 27.55 3.13 6.69
CA ASP A 476 29.01 3.13 6.81
C ASP A 476 29.54 1.79 7.35
N GLY A 477 28.77 1.08 8.19
CA GLY A 477 29.05 -0.31 8.58
C GLY A 477 29.03 -1.25 7.38
N PHE A 478 27.88 -1.38 6.72
CA PHE A 478 27.69 -2.29 5.57
C PHE A 478 28.64 -2.01 4.41
N LYS A 479 29.01 -0.75 4.18
CA LYS A 479 30.04 -0.33 3.21
C LYS A 479 31.39 -1.01 3.46
N ASN A 480 31.83 -1.07 4.71
CA ASN A 480 33.13 -1.66 5.06
C ASN A 480 33.12 -3.18 4.90
N GLU A 481 31.98 -3.82 5.14
CA GLU A 481 31.76 -5.25 4.91
C GLU A 481 31.70 -5.58 3.42
N ALA A 482 30.91 -4.82 2.65
CA ALA A 482 30.84 -4.94 1.20
C ALA A 482 32.20 -4.74 0.53
N LYS A 483 33.04 -3.80 1.00
CA LYS A 483 34.43 -3.65 0.53
C LYS A 483 35.31 -4.87 0.80
N LYS A 484 35.13 -5.57 1.93
CA LYS A 484 35.83 -6.83 2.22
C LYS A 484 35.36 -7.94 1.28
N MET A 485 34.03 -8.12 1.17
CA MET A 485 33.39 -9.13 0.31
C MET A 485 33.84 -8.98 -1.16
N VAL A 486 33.81 -7.75 -1.68
CA VAL A 486 34.23 -7.44 -3.06
C VAL A 486 35.72 -7.71 -3.30
N VAL A 487 36.59 -7.51 -2.31
CA VAL A 487 38.01 -7.90 -2.41
C VAL A 487 38.13 -9.43 -2.40
N ALA A 488 37.41 -10.13 -1.52
CA ALA A 488 37.43 -11.59 -1.42
C ALA A 488 36.95 -12.27 -2.71
N LEU A 489 35.89 -11.76 -3.36
CA LEU A 489 35.42 -12.24 -4.68
C LEU A 489 36.55 -12.18 -5.73
N VAL A 490 37.24 -11.05 -5.84
CA VAL A 490 38.37 -10.90 -6.77
C VAL A 490 39.56 -11.77 -6.38
N ASP A 491 39.79 -12.00 -5.07
CA ASP A 491 40.83 -12.91 -4.60
C ASP A 491 40.53 -14.39 -4.88
N MET A 492 39.25 -14.81 -4.88
CA MET A 492 38.84 -16.17 -5.28
C MET A 492 39.03 -16.41 -6.78
N GLU A 493 38.59 -15.49 -7.64
CA GLU A 493 38.88 -15.51 -9.09
C GLU A 493 40.39 -15.53 -9.36
N ARG A 494 41.17 -14.77 -8.57
CA ARG A 494 42.63 -14.75 -8.63
C ARG A 494 43.25 -16.04 -8.08
N ALA A 495 42.59 -16.81 -7.21
CA ALA A 495 43.13 -18.05 -6.66
C ALA A 495 43.21 -19.14 -7.74
N PHE A 496 42.10 -19.39 -8.45
CA PHE A 496 41.95 -20.49 -9.40
C PHE A 496 41.52 -20.00 -10.80
N VAL A 497 42.49 -19.96 -11.72
CA VAL A 497 42.19 -19.80 -13.16
C VAL A 497 42.04 -21.21 -13.78
N PRO A 498 40.85 -21.62 -14.26
CA PRO A 498 40.64 -22.98 -14.75
C PRO A 498 41.49 -23.27 -16.01
N PRO A 499 42.12 -24.46 -16.14
CA PRO A 499 42.88 -24.83 -17.34
C PRO A 499 42.07 -24.72 -18.65
N GLN A 500 40.76 -24.98 -18.57
CA GLN A 500 39.81 -24.81 -19.68
C GLN A 500 39.77 -23.38 -20.25
N HIS A 501 40.09 -22.34 -19.45
CA HIS A 501 40.19 -20.97 -19.94
C HIS A 501 41.26 -20.85 -21.03
N PHE A 502 42.44 -21.43 -20.78
CA PHE A 502 43.55 -21.42 -21.74
C PHE A 502 43.26 -22.27 -22.98
N ILE A 503 42.61 -23.42 -22.81
CA ILE A 503 42.20 -24.30 -23.92
C ILE A 503 41.27 -23.55 -24.88
N ARG A 504 40.22 -22.86 -24.37
CA ARG A 504 39.33 -22.02 -25.19
C ARG A 504 40.06 -20.87 -25.87
N LEU A 505 41.07 -20.29 -25.21
CA LEU A 505 41.87 -19.19 -25.77
C LEU A 505 42.74 -19.66 -26.96
N VAL A 506 43.30 -20.87 -26.89
CA VAL A 506 44.00 -21.52 -28.01
C VAL A 506 43.02 -21.87 -29.15
N GLN A 507 41.87 -22.48 -28.84
CA GLN A 507 40.84 -22.80 -29.83
C GLN A 507 40.34 -21.55 -30.57
N ARG A 508 40.08 -20.44 -29.85
CA ARG A 508 39.72 -19.15 -30.47
C ARG A 508 40.82 -18.61 -31.37
N ARG A 509 42.10 -18.72 -30.99
CA ARG A 509 43.23 -18.32 -31.87
C ARG A 509 43.31 -19.20 -33.14
N GLN A 510 43.06 -20.50 -33.03
CA GLN A 510 43.05 -21.41 -34.19
C GLN A 510 41.88 -21.12 -35.15
N LEU A 511 40.75 -20.62 -34.65
CA LEU A 511 39.64 -20.14 -35.48
C LEU A 511 39.98 -18.80 -36.17
N VAL A 512 40.56 -17.83 -35.44
CA VAL A 512 40.96 -16.53 -36.01
C VAL A 512 42.08 -16.66 -37.05
N HIS A 513 43.09 -17.51 -36.82
CA HIS A 513 44.13 -17.80 -37.83
C HIS A 513 43.63 -18.58 -39.06
N LYS A 514 42.36 -19.00 -39.11
CA LYS A 514 41.72 -19.50 -40.34
C LYS A 514 41.01 -18.41 -41.15
N GLN A 515 40.95 -17.16 -40.67
CA GLN A 515 40.17 -16.10 -41.32
C GLN A 515 40.98 -14.91 -41.85
N ASP A 516 42.13 -14.54 -41.25
CA ASP A 516 42.91 -13.37 -41.69
C ASP A 516 44.43 -13.64 -41.92
N PRO A 517 45.00 -13.27 -43.08
CA PRO A 517 46.44 -13.15 -43.30
C PRO A 517 46.98 -11.79 -42.79
N PRO A 518 48.30 -11.67 -42.51
CA PRO A 518 48.83 -10.52 -41.78
C PRO A 518 49.00 -9.24 -42.62
N GLN A 519 48.64 -8.09 -42.03
CA GLN A 519 49.13 -6.76 -42.41
C GLN A 519 49.81 -6.06 -41.22
N SER A 520 50.57 -5.00 -41.50
CA SER A 520 51.70 -4.57 -40.68
C SER A 520 51.52 -3.26 -39.90
N GLY A 521 51.93 -3.29 -38.63
CA GLY A 521 52.94 -2.33 -38.16
C GLY A 521 52.53 -1.06 -37.41
N GLY A 522 52.22 -1.19 -36.11
CA GLY A 522 52.46 -0.15 -35.11
C GLY A 522 51.49 1.05 -35.07
N SER A 523 51.60 1.97 -34.09
CA SER A 523 52.46 1.98 -32.89
C SER A 523 51.90 2.96 -31.85
N LEU A 524 52.00 2.63 -30.55
CA LEU A 524 51.86 3.61 -29.47
C LEU A 524 52.84 3.32 -28.32
N LYS A 525 53.45 4.39 -27.81
CA LYS A 525 54.23 4.46 -26.56
C LYS A 525 53.34 5.21 -25.53
N SER A 526 53.59 5.27 -24.21
CA SER A 526 54.77 4.95 -23.42
C SER A 526 54.43 4.86 -21.91
N LEU A 527 55.24 4.14 -21.10
CA LEU A 527 55.97 4.57 -19.86
C LEU A 527 55.26 5.50 -18.80
N LYS A 528 55.61 5.58 -17.50
CA LYS A 528 56.56 4.86 -16.62
C LYS A 528 56.07 4.87 -15.14
N ASP A 529 56.94 4.78 -14.14
CA ASP A 529 57.00 3.65 -13.21
C ASP A 529 56.93 4.00 -11.72
N LYS A 530 56.26 3.09 -10.98
CA LYS A 530 56.55 2.59 -9.62
C LYS A 530 56.53 3.54 -8.41
N SER A 531 55.79 3.07 -7.40
CA SER A 531 56.00 3.30 -5.96
C SER A 531 57.20 2.51 -5.40
N SER A 532 57.49 2.68 -4.12
CA SER A 532 58.37 1.83 -3.32
C SER A 532 57.76 1.56 -1.93
N ASP A 533 58.01 0.37 -1.39
CA ASP A 533 57.25 -0.25 -0.30
C ASP A 533 57.75 0.09 1.12
N LYS A 534 56.96 -0.25 2.15
CA LYS A 534 57.36 -1.28 3.15
C LYS A 534 56.28 -1.65 4.18
N ASP A 535 56.51 -2.80 4.83
CA ASP A 535 55.55 -3.65 5.54
C ASP A 535 55.42 -3.39 7.06
N GLY A 536 54.43 -4.05 7.71
CA GLY A 536 54.25 -4.05 9.16
C GLY A 536 53.23 -5.10 9.70
N GLN A 537 53.76 -6.19 10.26
CA GLN A 537 53.10 -7.29 11.02
C GLN A 537 52.60 -6.83 12.44
N GLU A 538 51.79 -7.53 13.28
CA GLU A 538 50.92 -8.74 13.22
C GLU A 538 50.27 -8.98 14.64
N GLY A 539 49.30 -9.92 14.81
CA GLY A 539 48.68 -10.35 16.10
C GLY A 539 47.28 -9.73 16.39
N SER A 540 46.19 -10.42 16.83
CA SER A 540 45.92 -11.60 17.72
C SER A 540 46.01 -11.29 19.24
N ALA A 541 45.21 -11.83 20.19
CA ALA A 541 44.08 -12.80 20.22
C ALA A 541 43.19 -12.53 21.50
N LEU A 542 41.85 -12.66 21.56
CA LEU A 542 40.95 -13.87 21.70
C LEU A 542 40.72 -14.38 23.16
N LYS A 543 39.44 -14.58 23.59
CA LYS A 543 38.85 -15.53 24.63
C LYS A 543 37.75 -14.92 25.58
N ILE A 544 36.83 -15.66 26.25
CA ILE A 544 35.91 -16.81 25.90
C ILE A 544 34.99 -17.23 27.10
N ALA A 545 33.94 -18.05 26.83
CA ALA A 545 33.05 -18.85 27.74
C ALA A 545 31.79 -18.17 28.37
N GLY A 546 30.63 -18.83 28.59
CA GLY A 546 30.09 -20.19 28.31
C GLY A 546 28.78 -20.45 29.14
N PRO A 547 28.15 -21.67 29.25
CA PRO A 547 28.10 -22.87 28.37
C PRO A 547 26.72 -23.67 28.27
N GLY A 548 26.44 -24.40 27.15
CA GLY A 548 25.88 -25.79 27.08
C GLY A 548 24.37 -26.15 26.87
N GLY A 549 24.04 -27.20 26.06
CA GLY A 549 22.82 -28.07 26.17
C GLY A 549 22.16 -28.74 24.89
N ASP A 550 22.43 -30.05 24.65
CA ASP A 550 22.36 -30.94 23.42
C ASP A 550 21.10 -31.08 22.45
N SER A 551 21.34 -31.39 21.13
CA SER A 551 20.49 -31.91 19.95
C SER A 551 19.48 -31.02 19.12
N TRP A 552 19.32 -30.96 17.74
CA TRP A 552 20.07 -31.37 16.47
C TRP A 552 19.76 -30.59 15.12
N TYR A 553 20.34 -30.93 13.94
CA TYR A 553 20.73 -30.07 12.74
C TYR A 553 20.58 -30.65 11.30
N VAL A 554 20.35 -29.79 10.27
CA VAL A 554 20.15 -30.02 8.80
C VAL A 554 20.67 -28.82 7.93
N GLU A 555 20.85 -28.91 6.58
CA GLU A 555 21.48 -27.85 5.72
C GLU A 555 20.95 -27.75 4.25
N ASN A 556 20.95 -26.53 3.64
CA ASN A 556 20.98 -26.08 2.20
C ASN A 556 19.88 -25.01 1.83
N CYS A 557 20.03 -24.06 0.86
CA CYS A 557 21.23 -23.34 0.34
C CYS A 557 21.00 -22.13 -0.65
N LEU A 558 21.97 -21.18 -0.68
CA LEU A 558 22.35 -20.16 -1.73
C LEU A 558 21.39 -18.96 -2.07
N LEU A 559 21.84 -17.97 -2.90
CA LEU A 559 21.43 -16.54 -2.84
C LEU A 559 21.23 -15.80 -4.20
N GLY A 560 20.27 -14.86 -4.29
CA GLY A 560 20.35 -13.70 -5.22
C GLY A 560 19.25 -12.61 -5.15
N TYR A 561 19.43 -11.53 -4.35
CA TYR A 561 18.68 -10.23 -4.36
C TYR A 561 17.15 -10.27 -4.00
N THR A 562 16.47 -9.27 -3.39
CA THR A 562 16.88 -8.12 -2.55
C THR A 562 16.05 -8.03 -1.23
N LYS A 563 16.64 -7.36 -0.23
CA LYS A 563 16.39 -7.46 1.21
C LYS A 563 14.96 -7.39 1.76
N LYS A 564 13.96 -6.84 1.05
CA LYS A 564 12.59 -6.64 1.59
C LYS A 564 11.46 -7.39 0.86
N GLN A 565 11.77 -8.14 -0.19
CA GLN A 565 10.88 -9.22 -0.68
C GLN A 565 11.28 -10.59 -0.13
N GLU A 566 12.59 -10.82 0.09
CA GLU A 566 13.13 -12.04 0.70
C GLU A 566 12.51 -12.38 2.07
N GLU A 567 12.27 -11.39 2.93
CA GLU A 567 11.79 -11.63 4.31
C GLU A 567 10.38 -12.24 4.39
N ARG A 568 9.55 -12.10 3.34
CA ARG A 568 8.19 -12.68 3.32
C ARG A 568 8.08 -13.98 2.54
N HIS A 569 8.87 -14.16 1.47
CA HIS A 569 8.77 -15.34 0.61
C HIS A 569 9.93 -16.33 0.79
N PHE A 570 11.18 -15.89 0.86
CA PHE A 570 12.32 -16.82 0.84
C PHE A 570 12.77 -17.24 2.26
N ARG A 571 13.08 -16.28 3.14
CA ARG A 571 13.41 -16.61 4.56
C ARG A 571 12.23 -17.24 5.28
N GLY A 572 11.00 -16.90 4.87
CA GLY A 572 9.79 -17.55 5.37
C GLY A 572 9.76 -19.04 5.03
N VAL A 573 9.79 -19.40 3.75
CA VAL A 573 9.51 -20.78 3.29
C VAL A 573 10.49 -21.81 3.85
N ILE A 574 11.81 -21.64 3.72
CA ILE A 574 12.77 -22.67 4.21
C ILE A 574 12.77 -22.76 5.76
N THR A 575 12.51 -21.64 6.47
CA THR A 575 12.33 -21.67 7.93
C THR A 575 11.02 -22.37 8.34
N LEU A 576 9.96 -22.24 7.52
CA LEU A 576 8.69 -22.93 7.73
C LEU A 576 8.81 -24.42 7.41
N GLU A 577 9.48 -24.81 6.32
CA GLU A 577 9.80 -26.22 6.02
C GLU A 577 10.56 -26.88 7.18
N ALA A 578 11.58 -26.21 7.72
CA ALA A 578 12.33 -26.68 8.88
C ALA A 578 11.46 -26.80 10.16
N GLU A 579 10.54 -25.87 10.38
CA GLU A 579 9.61 -25.88 11.52
C GLU A 579 8.49 -26.93 11.37
N GLU A 580 7.96 -27.15 10.17
CA GLU A 580 7.02 -28.24 9.88
C GLU A 580 7.70 -29.62 9.92
N LEU A 581 8.95 -29.75 9.46
CA LEU A 581 9.77 -30.94 9.65
C LEU A 581 9.99 -31.21 11.15
N ARG A 582 10.31 -30.18 11.94
CA ARG A 582 10.45 -30.27 13.40
C ARG A 582 9.14 -30.72 14.07
N LYS A 583 7.99 -30.23 13.61
CA LYS A 583 6.66 -30.68 14.07
C LYS A 583 6.38 -32.13 13.68
N ALA A 584 6.66 -32.52 12.44
CA ALA A 584 6.45 -33.89 11.93
C ALA A 584 7.29 -34.91 12.70
N LEU A 585 8.57 -34.61 12.96
CA LEU A 585 9.45 -35.40 13.83
C LEU A 585 8.87 -35.51 15.25
N CYS A 586 8.41 -34.40 15.83
CA CYS A 586 7.79 -34.40 17.16
C CYS A 586 6.49 -35.23 17.22
N VAL A 587 5.65 -35.20 16.17
CA VAL A 587 4.44 -36.02 16.04
C VAL A 587 4.79 -37.52 15.91
N LYS A 588 5.89 -37.84 15.24
CA LYS A 588 6.47 -39.20 15.14
C LYS A 588 7.27 -39.61 16.40
N ASN A 589 7.10 -38.91 17.53
CA ASN A 589 7.74 -39.12 18.82
C ASN A 589 9.28 -38.94 18.84
N VAL A 590 9.84 -38.18 17.90
CA VAL A 590 11.26 -37.81 17.87
C VAL A 590 11.42 -36.32 18.22
N PRO A 591 11.81 -35.97 19.47
CA PRO A 591 11.98 -34.59 19.91
C PRO A 591 13.32 -34.02 19.43
N ALA A 592 13.47 -33.87 18.11
CA ALA A 592 14.61 -33.19 17.50
C ALA A 592 14.39 -31.68 17.42
N LYS A 593 15.48 -30.90 17.51
CA LYS A 593 15.53 -29.58 16.88
C LYS A 593 15.84 -29.75 15.39
N VAL A 594 15.54 -28.72 14.61
CA VAL A 594 15.98 -28.58 13.23
C VAL A 594 16.67 -27.22 13.14
N TYR A 595 17.83 -27.18 12.52
CA TYR A 595 18.53 -25.96 12.13
C TYR A 595 18.58 -25.92 10.60
N VAL A 596 18.82 -24.74 10.06
CA VAL A 596 19.11 -24.52 8.64
C VAL A 596 20.49 -23.87 8.57
N GLY A 597 21.35 -24.40 7.70
CA GLY A 597 22.54 -23.72 7.23
C GLY A 597 22.48 -23.52 5.72
N MET A 598 23.11 -22.47 5.20
CA MET A 598 23.22 -22.16 3.78
C MET A 598 24.64 -21.72 3.45
N ARG A 599 25.15 -22.11 2.28
CA ARG A 599 26.57 -21.93 1.95
C ARG A 599 26.94 -20.54 1.39
N TYR A 600 26.01 -19.79 0.80
CA TYR A 600 26.21 -18.39 0.36
C TYR A 600 25.15 -17.40 0.92
N TRP A 601 24.33 -17.76 1.92
CA TRP A 601 23.39 -16.82 2.58
C TRP A 601 23.17 -17.11 4.07
N HIS A 602 22.44 -16.23 4.75
CA HIS A 602 22.00 -16.44 6.12
C HIS A 602 20.72 -17.31 6.17
N PRO A 603 20.58 -18.23 7.17
CA PRO A 603 21.58 -18.58 8.17
C PRO A 603 22.75 -19.35 7.54
N PHE A 604 23.99 -18.89 7.78
CA PHE A 604 25.17 -19.55 7.21
C PHE A 604 25.43 -20.90 7.88
N THR A 605 26.04 -21.82 7.13
CA THR A 605 26.51 -23.12 7.64
C THR A 605 27.33 -22.96 8.92
N GLU A 606 28.21 -21.96 8.96
CA GLU A 606 29.04 -21.60 10.11
C GLU A 606 28.21 -21.05 11.29
N GLU A 607 27.25 -20.15 11.04
CA GLU A 607 26.36 -19.59 12.08
C GLU A 607 25.45 -20.65 12.71
N ALA A 608 25.09 -21.65 11.92
CA ALA A 608 24.22 -22.75 12.32
C ALA A 608 25.05 -23.89 12.96
N ILE A 609 26.33 -24.05 12.59
CA ILE A 609 27.35 -24.80 13.34
C ILE A 609 27.70 -24.13 14.69
N GLU A 610 27.65 -22.81 14.79
CA GLU A 610 27.75 -22.13 16.09
C GLU A 610 26.50 -22.36 16.96
N GLN A 611 25.32 -22.46 16.36
CA GLN A 611 24.12 -22.94 17.06
C GLN A 611 24.30 -24.39 17.51
N ILE A 612 24.91 -25.26 16.68
CA ILE A 612 25.35 -26.61 17.10
C ILE A 612 26.19 -26.56 18.38
N LYS A 613 27.23 -25.74 18.39
CA LYS A 613 28.19 -25.70 19.52
C LYS A 613 27.59 -25.07 20.78
N ARG A 614 26.72 -24.06 20.63
CA ARG A 614 26.02 -23.42 21.76
C ARG A 614 25.08 -24.38 22.46
N ASP A 615 24.26 -25.07 21.69
CA ASP A 615 23.26 -25.99 22.18
C ASP A 615 23.87 -27.41 22.42
N GLY A 616 25.16 -27.54 22.74
CA GLY A 616 25.80 -28.80 23.19
C GLY A 616 25.69 -30.03 22.28
N ILE A 617 25.36 -29.84 21.01
CA ILE A 617 24.73 -30.82 20.12
C ILE A 617 25.70 -32.00 19.71
N THR A 618 25.39 -33.29 19.99
CA THR A 618 26.35 -34.47 19.96
C THR A 618 26.27 -35.61 18.88
N LYS A 619 25.18 -35.74 18.10
CA LYS A 619 24.81 -36.78 17.09
C LYS A 619 24.00 -36.29 15.82
N PRO A 620 24.60 -35.75 14.73
CA PRO A 620 23.83 -35.25 13.56
C PRO A 620 23.18 -36.28 12.62
N VAL A 621 22.13 -35.80 11.93
CA VAL A 621 21.59 -36.30 10.66
C VAL A 621 21.68 -35.20 9.61
N VAL A 622 22.68 -35.21 8.75
CA VAL A 622 22.82 -34.22 7.68
C VAL A 622 21.89 -34.58 6.52
N LEU A 623 20.87 -33.78 6.29
CA LEU A 623 19.94 -33.87 5.16
C LEU A 623 20.18 -32.70 4.19
N PRO A 624 20.73 -32.91 2.99
CA PRO A 624 20.72 -31.91 1.93
C PRO A 624 19.32 -31.73 1.37
N LEU A 625 18.83 -30.50 1.26
CA LEU A 625 17.54 -30.16 0.64
C LEU A 625 17.56 -30.19 -0.92
N TYR A 626 18.28 -31.17 -1.49
CA TYR A 626 18.27 -31.51 -2.90
C TYR A 626 17.90 -32.99 -3.04
N PRO A 627 16.86 -33.36 -3.83
CA PRO A 627 16.44 -34.77 -3.94
C PRO A 627 17.52 -35.65 -4.60
N GLN A 628 18.17 -35.14 -5.63
CA GLN A 628 19.29 -35.77 -6.34
C GLN A 628 20.63 -35.23 -5.83
N PHE A 629 21.64 -36.08 -5.73
CA PHE A 629 23.01 -35.68 -5.46
C PHE A 629 23.65 -35.07 -6.71
N SER A 630 24.38 -33.96 -6.54
CA SER A 630 25.41 -33.53 -7.48
C SER A 630 26.68 -33.10 -6.76
N ILE A 631 27.82 -33.25 -7.43
CA ILE A 631 29.12 -32.69 -7.04
C ILE A 631 29.03 -31.16 -6.86
N SER A 632 28.16 -30.48 -7.63
CA SER A 632 27.90 -29.04 -7.56
C SER A 632 26.94 -28.61 -6.45
N THR A 633 26.00 -29.47 -6.04
CA THR A 633 24.97 -29.15 -5.03
C THR A 633 25.34 -29.79 -3.69
N SER A 634 24.71 -30.89 -3.30
CA SER A 634 24.91 -31.63 -2.05
C SER A 634 26.38 -31.93 -1.78
N GLY A 635 27.12 -32.44 -2.77
CA GLY A 635 28.54 -32.75 -2.63
C GLY A 635 29.40 -31.50 -2.37
N SER A 636 28.97 -30.30 -2.77
CA SER A 636 29.70 -29.06 -2.53
C SER A 636 29.53 -28.55 -1.09
N SER A 637 28.32 -28.68 -0.53
CA SER A 637 27.99 -28.32 0.85
C SER A 637 28.58 -29.34 1.83
N LEU A 638 28.47 -30.64 1.53
CA LEU A 638 29.08 -31.70 2.34
C LEU A 638 30.60 -31.57 2.46
N ARG A 639 31.31 -31.09 1.42
CA ARG A 639 32.75 -30.79 1.51
C ARG A 639 33.06 -29.54 2.35
N LEU A 640 32.17 -28.54 2.39
CA LEU A 640 32.30 -27.42 3.34
C LEU A 640 32.12 -27.93 4.78
N LEU A 641 31.04 -28.68 5.02
CA LEU A 641 30.74 -29.28 6.32
C LEU A 641 31.89 -30.19 6.79
N GLU A 642 32.45 -31.03 5.90
CA GLU A 642 33.63 -31.85 6.20
C GLU A 642 34.85 -31.01 6.61
N SER A 643 35.12 -29.89 5.92
CA SER A 643 36.22 -28.99 6.30
C SER A 643 36.00 -28.36 7.68
N ILE A 644 34.78 -27.89 7.96
CA ILE A 644 34.40 -27.32 9.26
C ILE A 644 34.50 -28.36 10.39
N PHE A 645 34.09 -29.62 10.12
CA PHE A 645 34.21 -30.72 11.08
C PHE A 645 35.66 -31.14 11.33
N ARG A 646 36.53 -31.04 10.31
CA ARG A 646 37.95 -31.41 10.39
C ARG A 646 38.81 -30.35 11.09
N GLU A 647 38.44 -29.08 11.00
CA GLU A 647 39.19 -27.95 11.58
C GLU A 647 38.83 -27.61 13.04
N ASP A 648 37.75 -28.20 13.58
CA ASP A 648 37.25 -27.89 14.93
C ASP A 648 37.34 -29.09 15.90
N GLU A 649 38.03 -28.91 17.04
CA GLU A 649 38.30 -29.96 18.04
C GLU A 649 37.04 -30.60 18.65
N TYR A 650 35.91 -29.88 18.67
CA TYR A 650 34.64 -30.38 19.20
C TYR A 650 33.86 -31.17 18.14
N LEU A 651 33.90 -30.73 16.88
CA LEU A 651 33.24 -31.42 15.76
C LEU A 651 33.99 -32.67 15.29
N VAL A 652 35.33 -32.71 15.37
CA VAL A 652 36.13 -33.82 14.82
C VAL A 652 35.87 -35.18 15.51
N ASN A 653 35.32 -35.16 16.72
CA ASN A 653 34.96 -36.36 17.51
C ASN A 653 33.46 -36.71 17.45
N MET A 654 32.70 -36.07 16.55
CA MET A 654 31.24 -36.06 16.55
C MET A 654 30.64 -37.21 15.71
N GLN A 655 29.85 -38.08 16.34
CA GLN A 655 29.20 -39.22 15.68
C GLN A 655 28.07 -38.74 14.76
N HIS A 656 28.19 -38.87 13.44
CA HIS A 656 27.19 -38.34 12.50
C HIS A 656 26.79 -39.29 11.38
N THR A 657 25.64 -39.00 10.75
CA THR A 657 25.18 -39.64 9.51
C THR A 657 24.80 -38.57 8.47
N VAL A 658 24.75 -38.98 7.20
CA VAL A 658 24.40 -38.14 6.04
C VAL A 658 23.38 -38.90 5.18
N ILE A 659 22.34 -38.22 4.72
CA ILE A 659 21.42 -38.72 3.70
C ILE A 659 21.92 -38.19 2.33
N PRO A 660 22.48 -39.03 1.44
CA PRO A 660 23.22 -38.53 0.27
C PRO A 660 22.30 -38.01 -0.85
N SER A 661 21.23 -38.74 -1.15
CA SER A 661 20.12 -38.39 -2.05
C SER A 661 18.85 -39.12 -1.58
N TRP A 662 17.68 -38.66 -2.04
CA TRP A 662 16.37 -39.15 -1.60
C TRP A 662 15.25 -38.99 -2.65
N TYR A 663 15.59 -38.67 -3.90
CA TYR A 663 14.68 -38.56 -5.06
C TYR A 663 13.74 -39.77 -5.29
N GLN A 664 14.15 -40.95 -4.83
CA GLN A 664 13.43 -42.22 -5.00
C GLN A 664 12.40 -42.52 -3.90
N ARG A 665 12.19 -41.62 -2.93
CA ARG A 665 11.26 -41.87 -1.81
C ARG A 665 9.79 -41.71 -2.22
N GLU A 666 8.95 -42.66 -1.82
CA GLU A 666 7.53 -42.71 -2.22
C GLU A 666 6.74 -41.44 -1.89
N GLY A 667 6.98 -40.82 -0.73
CA GLY A 667 6.21 -39.65 -0.30
C GLY A 667 6.55 -38.40 -1.10
N TYR A 668 7.84 -38.17 -1.38
CA TYR A 668 8.31 -37.15 -2.32
C TYR A 668 7.75 -37.36 -3.74
N ILE A 669 7.82 -38.58 -4.28
CA ILE A 669 7.30 -38.91 -5.61
C ILE A 669 5.79 -38.64 -5.68
N LYS A 670 5.03 -39.11 -4.68
CA LYS A 670 3.56 -38.92 -4.60
C LYS A 670 3.19 -37.46 -4.39
N ALA A 671 3.96 -36.68 -3.64
CA ALA A 671 3.75 -35.24 -3.50
C ALA A 671 3.94 -34.50 -4.84
N MET A 672 5.01 -34.82 -5.59
CA MET A 672 5.25 -34.27 -6.93
C MET A 672 4.16 -34.67 -7.93
N ALA A 673 3.70 -35.92 -7.91
CA ALA A 673 2.60 -36.40 -8.73
C ALA A 673 1.29 -35.64 -8.39
N ASN A 674 0.90 -35.60 -7.12
CA ASN A 674 -0.31 -34.90 -6.64
C ASN A 674 -0.33 -33.41 -7.03
N LEU A 675 0.80 -32.71 -6.92
CA LEU A 675 0.91 -31.30 -7.36
C LEU A 675 0.80 -31.18 -8.88
N THR A 676 1.39 -32.13 -9.64
CA THR A 676 1.31 -32.14 -11.11
C THR A 676 -0.13 -32.40 -11.59
N GLU A 677 -0.85 -33.36 -11.02
CA GLU A 677 -2.27 -33.62 -11.36
C GLU A 677 -3.16 -32.40 -11.09
N LYS A 678 -3.00 -31.78 -9.92
CA LYS A 678 -3.75 -30.58 -9.52
C LYS A 678 -3.55 -29.38 -10.44
N GLU A 679 -2.40 -29.28 -11.11
CA GLU A 679 -2.16 -28.26 -12.13
C GLU A 679 -2.64 -28.71 -13.52
N LEU A 680 -2.58 -30.02 -13.85
CA LEU A 680 -3.18 -30.59 -15.07
C LEU A 680 -4.70 -30.37 -15.12
N GLU A 681 -5.41 -30.48 -14.00
CA GLU A 681 -6.87 -30.23 -13.89
C GLU A 681 -7.29 -28.81 -14.35
N LYS A 682 -6.36 -27.85 -14.42
CA LYS A 682 -6.67 -26.46 -14.82
C LYS A 682 -6.68 -26.24 -16.33
N PHE A 683 -6.18 -27.19 -17.12
CA PHE A 683 -6.16 -27.11 -18.58
C PHE A 683 -7.50 -27.57 -19.18
N GLN A 684 -7.85 -27.06 -20.36
CA GLN A 684 -9.12 -27.43 -21.01
C GLN A 684 -9.17 -28.91 -21.43
N TYR A 685 -8.01 -29.50 -21.71
CA TYR A 685 -7.84 -30.90 -22.12
C TYR A 685 -6.63 -31.53 -21.40
N PRO A 686 -6.77 -31.92 -20.10
CA PRO A 686 -5.66 -32.48 -19.30
C PRO A 686 -5.01 -33.72 -19.89
N GLU A 687 -5.71 -34.44 -20.77
CA GLU A 687 -5.23 -35.61 -21.50
C GLU A 687 -4.37 -35.28 -22.75
N LYS A 688 -4.28 -34.00 -23.12
CA LYS A 688 -3.47 -33.49 -24.24
C LYS A 688 -2.30 -32.60 -23.81
N VAL A 689 -2.14 -32.35 -22.50
CA VAL A 689 -1.03 -31.57 -21.97
C VAL A 689 0.24 -32.41 -22.00
N MET A 690 1.31 -31.86 -22.54
CA MET A 690 2.65 -32.45 -22.45
C MET A 690 3.29 -31.99 -21.14
N ILE A 691 3.76 -32.95 -20.34
CA ILE A 691 4.46 -32.68 -19.06
C ILE A 691 5.93 -32.38 -19.38
N PHE A 692 6.45 -31.28 -18.85
CA PHE A 692 7.77 -30.78 -19.20
C PHE A 692 8.62 -30.58 -17.95
N PHE A 693 9.45 -31.57 -17.62
CA PHE A 693 10.36 -31.50 -16.49
C PHE A 693 11.54 -30.60 -16.85
N SER A 694 11.70 -29.51 -16.10
CA SER A 694 12.83 -28.59 -16.25
C SER A 694 13.75 -28.76 -15.05
N ALA A 695 14.89 -29.40 -15.30
CA ALA A 695 15.93 -29.63 -14.30
C ALA A 695 17.01 -28.55 -14.41
N HIS A 696 17.59 -28.13 -13.29
CA HIS A 696 18.78 -27.29 -13.29
C HIS A 696 19.93 -28.04 -13.98
N GLY A 697 20.65 -27.37 -14.88
CA GLY A 697 21.74 -27.99 -15.62
C GLY A 697 22.95 -28.32 -14.74
N VAL A 698 23.82 -29.20 -15.23
CA VAL A 698 25.19 -29.37 -14.76
C VAL A 698 26.17 -29.41 -15.95
N PRO A 699 27.45 -29.06 -15.76
CA PRO A 699 28.49 -29.31 -16.75
C PRO A 699 28.58 -30.81 -17.10
N LEU A 700 28.58 -31.15 -18.39
CA LEU A 700 28.60 -32.54 -18.87
C LEU A 700 29.80 -33.33 -18.32
N ALA A 701 30.95 -32.68 -18.20
CA ALA A 701 32.17 -33.26 -17.64
C ALA A 701 32.04 -33.71 -16.16
N TYR A 702 31.08 -33.17 -15.38
CA TYR A 702 30.84 -33.71 -14.04
C TYR A 702 30.27 -35.13 -14.11
N VAL A 703 29.33 -35.36 -15.03
CA VAL A 703 28.72 -36.68 -15.24
C VAL A 703 29.66 -37.64 -15.98
N GLU A 704 30.31 -37.18 -17.07
CA GLU A 704 31.13 -38.04 -17.94
C GLU A 704 32.59 -38.24 -17.46
N GLU A 705 33.22 -37.23 -16.84
CA GLU A 705 34.63 -37.33 -16.38
C GLU A 705 34.77 -37.55 -14.87
N ALA A 706 33.82 -37.06 -14.06
CA ALA A 706 33.88 -37.12 -12.60
C ALA A 706 32.83 -38.06 -11.94
N GLY A 707 31.99 -38.73 -12.73
CA GLY A 707 31.03 -39.73 -12.24
C GLY A 707 29.86 -39.16 -11.43
N ASP A 708 29.48 -37.90 -11.65
CA ASP A 708 28.34 -37.27 -10.97
C ASP A 708 27.02 -38.02 -11.31
N PRO A 709 26.35 -38.64 -10.32
CA PRO A 709 25.16 -39.45 -10.55
C PRO A 709 23.92 -38.63 -10.92
N TYR A 710 23.97 -37.29 -10.78
CA TYR A 710 22.82 -36.39 -10.95
C TYR A 710 21.96 -36.66 -12.18
N LYS A 711 22.57 -36.94 -13.34
CA LYS A 711 21.82 -37.26 -14.56
C LYS A 711 20.97 -38.53 -14.38
N ALA A 712 21.57 -39.60 -13.86
CA ALA A 712 20.89 -40.88 -13.69
C ALA A 712 19.82 -40.81 -12.59
N GLU A 713 20.10 -40.14 -11.48
CA GLU A 713 19.11 -39.89 -10.42
C GLU A 713 17.95 -39.00 -10.91
N MET A 714 18.22 -38.03 -11.80
CA MET A 714 17.17 -37.18 -12.40
C MET A 714 16.31 -37.93 -13.42
N GLU A 715 16.91 -38.72 -14.30
CA GLU A 715 16.18 -39.56 -15.26
C GLU A 715 15.31 -40.62 -14.54
N GLU A 716 15.87 -41.29 -13.51
CA GLU A 716 15.14 -42.26 -12.68
C GLU A 716 14.05 -41.59 -11.81
N CYS A 717 14.27 -40.37 -11.32
CA CYS A 717 13.23 -39.57 -10.62
C CYS A 717 12.05 -39.21 -11.54
N VAL A 718 12.32 -38.81 -12.79
CA VAL A 718 11.27 -38.52 -13.78
C VAL A 718 10.49 -39.78 -14.11
N ASP A 719 11.16 -40.91 -14.37
CA ASP A 719 10.48 -42.19 -14.65
C ASP A 719 9.55 -42.59 -13.50
N LEU A 720 10.00 -42.49 -12.24
CA LEU A 720 9.21 -42.82 -11.05
C LEU A 720 7.97 -41.91 -10.87
N ILE A 721 8.11 -40.60 -11.04
CA ILE A 721 6.97 -39.66 -11.03
C ILE A 721 6.00 -39.97 -12.17
N MET A 722 6.52 -40.38 -13.34
CA MET A 722 5.70 -40.76 -14.49
C MET A 722 5.03 -42.13 -14.36
N GLU A 723 5.50 -43.03 -13.48
CA GLU A 723 4.79 -44.28 -13.15
C GLU A 723 3.50 -44.01 -12.36
N GLU A 724 3.53 -43.09 -11.38
CA GLU A 724 2.32 -42.64 -10.66
C GLU A 724 1.38 -41.86 -11.60
N LEU A 725 1.90 -41.01 -12.50
CA LEU A 725 1.12 -40.20 -13.46
C LEU A 725 0.63 -40.95 -14.71
N GLU A 726 0.36 -42.25 -14.61
CA GLU A 726 -0.15 -43.14 -15.68
C GLU A 726 0.63 -43.11 -17.01
N LYS A 727 1.92 -42.75 -16.98
CA LYS A 727 2.84 -42.70 -18.15
C LYS A 727 2.34 -41.85 -19.33
N ARG A 728 1.80 -40.66 -19.02
CA ARG A 728 1.48 -39.60 -20.00
C ARG A 728 2.72 -39.15 -20.80
N GLY A 729 2.48 -38.44 -21.90
CA GLY A 729 3.55 -37.80 -22.69
C GLY A 729 4.32 -36.79 -21.86
N ASN A 730 5.64 -37.00 -21.75
CA ASN A 730 6.54 -36.13 -21.00
C ASN A 730 7.83 -35.82 -21.78
N THR A 731 8.61 -34.86 -21.30
CA THR A 731 9.97 -34.57 -21.75
C THR A 731 10.78 -33.94 -20.61
N LEU A 732 12.04 -34.36 -20.45
CA LEU A 732 13.02 -33.77 -19.53
C LEU A 732 14.02 -32.90 -20.29
N ALA A 733 14.29 -31.68 -19.79
CA ALA A 733 15.29 -30.77 -20.32
C ALA A 733 16.00 -29.98 -19.21
N TYR A 734 17.13 -29.35 -19.55
CA TYR A 734 18.06 -28.74 -18.60
C TYR A 734 18.22 -27.22 -18.82
N GLN A 735 18.04 -26.43 -17.75
CA GLN A 735 18.03 -24.94 -17.72
C GLN A 735 19.27 -24.32 -17.02
N SER A 736 19.28 -22.99 -16.83
CA SER A 736 20.25 -22.22 -16.00
C SER A 736 21.74 -22.43 -16.36
N ARG A 737 22.06 -22.47 -17.66
CA ARG A 737 23.38 -22.85 -18.19
C ARG A 737 24.38 -21.68 -18.27
N VAL A 738 25.42 -21.71 -17.44
CA VAL A 738 26.39 -20.60 -17.29
C VAL A 738 27.72 -20.86 -18.02
N GLY A 739 28.09 -19.96 -18.93
CA GLY A 739 29.42 -19.95 -19.55
C GLY A 739 29.70 -21.11 -20.53
N PRO A 740 30.91 -21.19 -21.10
CA PRO A 740 31.18 -21.96 -22.32
C PRO A 740 31.74 -23.37 -22.05
N VAL A 741 31.30 -24.05 -20.99
CA VAL A 741 31.43 -25.53 -20.88
C VAL A 741 30.33 -26.17 -21.72
N GLU A 742 30.49 -27.45 -22.06
CA GLU A 742 29.34 -28.22 -22.52
C GLU A 742 28.47 -28.55 -21.29
N TRP A 743 27.23 -28.08 -21.32
CA TRP A 743 26.22 -28.36 -20.30
C TRP A 743 25.39 -29.58 -20.74
N LEU A 744 24.77 -30.25 -19.76
CA LEU A 744 23.93 -31.41 -20.03
C LEU A 744 22.73 -31.07 -20.94
N LYS A 745 22.27 -32.05 -21.72
CA LYS A 745 21.30 -31.90 -22.80
C LYS A 745 20.11 -32.87 -22.63
N PRO A 746 18.93 -32.57 -23.17
CA PRO A 746 18.61 -31.43 -24.05
C PRO A 746 18.42 -30.12 -23.27
N TYR A 747 18.46 -28.98 -23.96
CA TYR A 747 18.39 -27.65 -23.34
C TYR A 747 16.97 -27.12 -23.31
N THR A 748 16.51 -26.62 -22.17
CA THR A 748 15.12 -26.20 -21.93
C THR A 748 14.58 -25.25 -23.00
N ASP A 749 15.33 -24.21 -23.37
CA ASP A 749 14.92 -23.26 -24.41
C ASP A 749 14.78 -23.89 -25.80
N ALA A 750 15.75 -24.68 -26.22
CA ALA A 750 15.73 -25.39 -27.50
C ALA A 750 14.58 -26.41 -27.58
N THR A 751 14.33 -27.15 -26.49
CA THR A 751 13.25 -28.15 -26.42
C THR A 751 11.87 -27.50 -26.45
N ILE A 752 11.66 -26.34 -25.81
CA ILE A 752 10.39 -25.60 -25.89
C ILE A 752 10.09 -25.16 -27.33
N ILE A 753 11.11 -24.68 -28.05
CA ILE A 753 11.00 -24.33 -29.47
C ILE A 753 10.64 -25.56 -30.31
N GLU A 754 11.33 -26.67 -30.10
CA GLU A 754 11.09 -27.94 -30.82
C GLU A 754 9.69 -28.50 -30.56
N LEU A 755 9.23 -28.54 -29.31
CA LEU A 755 7.88 -29.00 -28.95
C LEU A 755 6.79 -28.13 -29.59
N GLY A 756 6.97 -26.80 -29.60
CA GLY A 756 6.06 -25.87 -30.28
C GLY A 756 5.97 -26.11 -31.79
N GLN A 757 7.12 -26.30 -32.44
CA GLN A 757 7.23 -26.61 -33.88
C GLN A 757 6.64 -27.99 -34.22
N ASN A 758 6.88 -29.00 -33.39
CA ASN A 758 6.29 -30.34 -33.49
C ASN A 758 4.78 -30.37 -33.17
N GLY A 759 4.18 -29.22 -32.86
CA GLY A 759 2.73 -29.05 -32.82
C GLY A 759 2.10 -29.11 -31.43
N VAL A 760 2.87 -29.25 -30.34
CA VAL A 760 2.34 -29.23 -28.97
C VAL A 760 1.60 -27.91 -28.70
N LYS A 761 0.44 -27.95 -28.04
CA LYS A 761 -0.42 -26.76 -27.80
C LYS A 761 -0.64 -26.42 -26.34
N SER A 762 -0.43 -27.37 -25.43
CA SER A 762 -0.58 -27.19 -23.98
C SER A 762 0.61 -27.83 -23.28
N LEU A 763 1.34 -27.06 -22.47
CA LEU A 763 2.55 -27.50 -21.77
C LEU A 763 2.44 -27.18 -20.27
N LEU A 764 2.80 -28.14 -19.41
CA LEU A 764 2.93 -27.94 -17.97
C LEU A 764 4.39 -28.10 -17.57
N ALA A 765 5.03 -27.00 -17.17
CA ALA A 765 6.41 -26.99 -16.70
C ALA A 765 6.50 -27.49 -15.24
N VAL A 766 7.37 -28.45 -14.98
CA VAL A 766 7.62 -29.04 -13.65
C VAL A 766 9.06 -28.73 -13.25
N PRO A 767 9.32 -27.76 -12.35
CA PRO A 767 10.63 -27.59 -11.74
C PRO A 767 10.89 -28.78 -10.79
N ILE A 768 11.94 -29.55 -11.05
CA ILE A 768 12.18 -30.85 -10.36
C ILE A 768 13.45 -30.90 -9.51
N SER A 769 14.44 -30.03 -9.76
CA SER A 769 15.72 -30.02 -9.04
C SER A 769 15.69 -29.37 -7.65
N PHE A 770 14.60 -28.68 -7.30
CA PHE A 770 14.48 -27.88 -6.08
C PHE A 770 13.12 -28.08 -5.43
N VAL A 771 13.07 -28.09 -4.09
CA VAL A 771 11.84 -28.29 -3.33
C VAL A 771 11.21 -27.00 -2.79
N SER A 772 11.97 -25.90 -2.76
CA SER A 772 11.49 -24.56 -2.42
C SER A 772 11.44 -23.67 -3.66
N GLU A 773 10.68 -22.57 -3.64
CA GLU A 773 10.62 -21.63 -4.76
C GLU A 773 11.88 -20.73 -4.80
N HIS A 774 12.52 -20.64 -5.96
CA HIS A 774 13.73 -19.82 -6.20
C HIS A 774 13.46 -18.72 -7.24
N ILE A 775 13.96 -17.50 -6.99
CA ILE A 775 13.66 -16.33 -7.85
C ILE A 775 14.19 -16.48 -9.29
N GLU A 776 15.36 -17.09 -9.48
CA GLU A 776 15.93 -17.42 -10.80
C GLU A 776 15.02 -18.38 -11.56
N THR A 777 14.62 -19.48 -10.92
CA THR A 777 13.69 -20.48 -11.48
C THR A 777 12.31 -19.90 -11.79
N LEU A 778 11.82 -18.97 -10.97
CA LEU A 778 10.55 -18.27 -11.22
C LEU A 778 10.63 -17.36 -12.44
N GLU A 779 11.68 -16.55 -12.59
CA GLU A 779 11.84 -15.67 -13.76
C GLU A 779 12.08 -16.50 -15.05
N GLU A 780 12.98 -17.50 -14.99
CA GLU A 780 13.23 -18.41 -16.12
C GLU A 780 11.92 -19.12 -16.56
N ILE A 781 11.13 -19.70 -15.64
CA ILE A 781 9.96 -20.52 -16.02
C ILE A 781 8.69 -19.68 -16.24
N ASP A 782 8.30 -18.80 -15.31
CA ASP A 782 7.03 -18.06 -15.39
C ASP A 782 7.10 -16.80 -16.28
N VAL A 783 8.30 -16.34 -16.68
CA VAL A 783 8.49 -15.22 -17.60
C VAL A 783 9.17 -15.67 -18.90
N GLU A 784 10.46 -16.04 -18.88
CA GLU A 784 11.25 -16.24 -20.11
C GLU A 784 10.74 -17.44 -20.95
N TYR A 785 10.69 -18.63 -20.36
CA TYR A 785 10.28 -19.86 -21.03
C TYR A 785 8.79 -19.85 -21.40
N LYS A 786 7.95 -19.18 -20.62
CA LYS A 786 6.54 -18.91 -20.95
C LYS A 786 6.40 -18.03 -22.18
N GLU A 787 7.16 -16.94 -22.28
CA GLU A 787 7.13 -16.08 -23.48
C GLU A 787 7.68 -16.83 -24.70
N LEU A 788 8.74 -17.62 -24.52
CA LEU A 788 9.32 -18.48 -25.55
C LEU A 788 8.34 -19.54 -26.06
N ALA A 789 7.59 -20.19 -25.17
CA ALA A 789 6.57 -21.18 -25.51
C ALA A 789 5.44 -20.57 -26.34
N LEU A 790 4.92 -19.41 -25.92
CA LEU A 790 3.89 -18.66 -26.65
C LEU A 790 4.39 -18.23 -28.04
N LYS A 791 5.63 -17.73 -28.14
CA LYS A 791 6.29 -17.42 -29.42
C LYS A 791 6.47 -18.64 -30.32
N SER A 792 6.70 -19.81 -29.72
CA SER A 792 6.90 -21.10 -30.42
C SER A 792 5.59 -21.79 -30.81
N GLY A 793 4.43 -21.19 -30.51
CA GLY A 793 3.12 -21.69 -30.94
C GLY A 793 2.44 -22.66 -29.96
N ILE A 794 2.94 -22.77 -28.73
CA ILE A 794 2.19 -23.32 -27.59
C ILE A 794 1.14 -22.26 -27.17
N LYS A 795 -0.04 -22.69 -26.72
CA LYS A 795 -1.18 -21.80 -26.43
C LYS A 795 -1.55 -21.76 -24.95
N GLU A 796 -1.46 -22.89 -24.27
CA GLU A 796 -1.70 -23.00 -22.83
C GLU A 796 -0.38 -23.35 -22.13
N TRP A 797 -0.05 -22.60 -21.08
CA TRP A 797 1.15 -22.78 -20.26
C TRP A 797 0.77 -22.77 -18.79
N GLY A 798 1.25 -23.76 -18.05
CA GLY A 798 1.17 -23.82 -16.59
C GLY A 798 2.53 -24.17 -15.99
N ARG A 799 2.69 -23.94 -14.68
CA ARG A 799 3.85 -24.33 -13.89
C ARG A 799 3.38 -25.06 -12.63
N VAL A 800 4.04 -26.16 -12.27
CA VAL A 800 3.86 -26.82 -10.97
C VAL A 800 4.61 -26.02 -9.90
N PRO A 801 3.97 -25.64 -8.78
CA PRO A 801 4.65 -24.99 -7.67
C PRO A 801 5.70 -25.91 -7.05
N ALA A 802 6.76 -25.34 -6.48
CA ALA A 802 7.69 -26.13 -5.67
C ALA A 802 6.97 -26.72 -4.44
N LEU A 803 7.45 -27.86 -3.93
CA LEU A 803 6.81 -28.63 -2.85
C LEU A 803 6.55 -27.81 -1.58
N GLY A 804 7.53 -27.02 -1.16
CA GLY A 804 7.47 -26.24 0.08
C GLY A 804 7.07 -27.11 1.27
N CYS A 805 6.06 -26.66 2.02
CA CYS A 805 5.54 -27.35 3.19
C CYS A 805 4.41 -28.36 2.87
N GLU A 806 4.46 -29.07 1.73
CA GLU A 806 3.45 -30.09 1.41
C GLU A 806 3.47 -31.23 2.46
N PRO A 807 2.33 -31.60 3.08
CA PRO A 807 2.33 -32.51 4.24
C PRO A 807 2.86 -33.93 3.98
N THR A 808 2.67 -34.47 2.79
CA THR A 808 3.16 -35.81 2.40
C THR A 808 4.69 -35.81 2.33
N PHE A 809 5.25 -34.83 1.65
CA PHE A 809 6.69 -34.57 1.53
C PHE A 809 7.35 -34.29 2.89
N ILE A 810 6.78 -33.40 3.70
CA ILE A 810 7.32 -33.09 5.04
C ILE A 810 7.25 -34.31 5.98
N SER A 811 6.22 -35.15 5.89
CA SER A 811 6.18 -36.44 6.61
C SER A 811 7.30 -37.37 6.14
N ASP A 812 7.53 -37.47 4.83
CA ASP A 812 8.50 -38.38 4.24
C ASP A 812 9.96 -37.95 4.50
N LEU A 813 10.24 -36.64 4.54
CA LEU A 813 11.52 -36.13 5.06
C LEU A 813 11.70 -36.45 6.56
N ALA A 814 10.64 -36.38 7.36
CA ALA A 814 10.71 -36.79 8.75
C ALA A 814 10.96 -38.30 8.89
N ASP A 815 10.35 -39.13 8.05
CA ASP A 815 10.61 -40.58 8.01
C ASP A 815 12.05 -40.87 7.55
N ALA A 816 12.57 -40.20 6.52
CA ALA A 816 13.98 -40.30 6.08
C ALA A 816 14.97 -39.98 7.20
N VAL A 817 14.71 -38.91 7.97
CA VAL A 817 15.52 -38.56 9.15
C VAL A 817 15.43 -39.66 10.20
N ILE A 818 14.22 -40.16 10.52
CA ILE A 818 14.02 -41.20 11.54
C ILE A 818 14.69 -42.52 11.15
N GLU A 819 14.59 -42.94 9.89
CA GLU A 819 15.26 -44.11 9.33
C GLU A 819 16.79 -44.02 9.46
N SER A 820 17.35 -42.80 9.38
CA SER A 820 18.79 -42.58 9.48
C SER A 820 19.34 -42.55 10.93
N LEU A 821 18.50 -42.25 11.94
CA LEU A 821 18.92 -42.10 13.34
C LEU A 821 19.67 -43.30 13.95
N PRO A 822 19.29 -44.58 13.69
CA PRO A 822 20.00 -45.74 14.24
C PRO A 822 21.47 -45.84 13.80
N TYR A 823 21.83 -45.26 12.66
CA TYR A 823 23.18 -45.31 12.10
C TYR A 823 24.13 -44.29 12.77
N VAL A 824 23.59 -43.30 13.49
CA VAL A 824 24.37 -42.23 14.12
C VAL A 824 25.22 -42.76 15.29
N GLY A 825 26.47 -43.11 14.97
CA GLY A 825 27.45 -43.68 15.89
C GLY A 825 27.61 -45.21 15.84
N ALA A 826 26.89 -45.91 14.95
CA ALA A 826 26.94 -47.38 14.84
C ALA A 826 28.31 -47.91 14.35
N MET A 827 29.15 -47.05 13.78
CA MET A 827 30.36 -47.41 13.02
C MET A 827 31.60 -47.69 13.87
N ALA A 828 31.52 -47.58 15.20
CA ALA A 828 32.68 -47.66 16.10
C ALA A 828 33.03 -49.07 16.62
N VAL A 829 32.21 -50.10 16.36
CA VAL A 829 32.31 -51.40 17.07
C VAL A 829 32.16 -52.65 16.18
N SER A 830 31.46 -52.58 15.04
CA SER A 830 30.98 -53.77 14.30
C SER A 830 31.93 -54.36 13.24
N ASN A 831 33.15 -53.83 13.10
CA ASN A 831 34.05 -54.15 11.99
C ASN A 831 34.89 -55.43 12.20
N LEU A 832 34.28 -56.62 12.13
CA LEU A 832 35.05 -57.88 12.12
C LEU A 832 34.45 -59.12 11.41
N GLU A 833 33.13 -59.34 11.38
CA GLU A 833 32.58 -60.64 10.90
C GLU A 833 31.43 -60.61 9.85
N ALA A 834 30.82 -59.46 9.52
CA ALA A 834 29.64 -59.41 8.63
C ALA A 834 29.89 -58.67 7.31
N ARG A 835 29.52 -59.29 6.18
CA ARG A 835 29.54 -58.67 4.84
C ARG A 835 28.27 -57.87 4.57
N GLN A 836 28.26 -56.58 4.85
CA GLN A 836 27.31 -55.61 4.28
C GLN A 836 27.87 -54.18 4.44
N SER A 837 27.63 -53.32 3.45
CA SER A 837 28.34 -52.06 3.24
C SER A 837 27.51 -50.84 3.60
N LEU A 838 27.87 -50.18 4.71
CA LEU A 838 27.49 -48.82 5.08
C LEU A 838 28.74 -48.17 5.71
N VAL A 839 29.05 -46.92 5.35
CA VAL A 839 30.42 -46.35 5.43
C VAL A 839 30.48 -45.15 6.39
N PRO A 840 31.49 -45.04 7.29
CA PRO A 840 31.71 -43.87 8.14
C PRO A 840 32.49 -42.79 7.39
N LEU A 841 32.45 -41.54 7.86
CA LEU A 841 33.12 -40.44 7.16
C LEU A 841 34.66 -40.54 7.18
N GLY A 842 35.19 -41.03 6.07
CA GLY A 842 36.58 -40.93 5.65
C GLY A 842 36.64 -40.84 4.12
N SER A 843 36.70 -39.62 3.60
CA SER A 843 36.56 -39.24 2.18
C SER A 843 35.13 -39.34 1.60
N VAL A 844 34.75 -38.30 0.86
CA VAL A 844 33.60 -38.31 -0.08
C VAL A 844 33.86 -39.26 -1.26
N GLU A 845 35.13 -39.62 -1.50
CA GLU A 845 35.59 -40.47 -2.59
C GLU A 845 35.18 -41.94 -2.40
N GLU A 846 35.13 -42.47 -1.18
CA GLU A 846 34.55 -43.80 -0.90
C GLU A 846 33.02 -43.85 -1.11
N LEU A 847 32.32 -42.74 -0.84
CA LEU A 847 30.87 -42.62 -1.07
C LEU A 847 30.56 -42.67 -2.57
N LEU A 848 31.34 -41.94 -3.38
CA LEU A 848 31.30 -42.00 -4.84
C LEU A 848 31.67 -43.40 -5.37
N ALA A 849 32.72 -44.03 -4.84
CA ALA A 849 33.14 -45.37 -5.28
C ALA A 849 32.14 -46.48 -4.92
N THR A 850 31.34 -46.31 -3.87
CA THR A 850 30.33 -47.31 -3.46
C THR A 850 29.18 -47.40 -4.47
N TYR A 851 28.78 -46.28 -5.10
CA TYR A 851 27.71 -46.21 -6.10
C TYR A 851 27.98 -47.09 -7.34
N ASP A 852 29.25 -47.27 -7.72
CA ASP A 852 29.66 -48.06 -8.89
C ASP A 852 29.46 -49.58 -8.68
N SER A 853 29.26 -50.02 -7.44
CA SER A 853 29.34 -51.45 -7.05
C SER A 853 28.03 -52.25 -7.04
N GLN A 854 26.85 -51.61 -7.17
CA GLN A 854 25.55 -52.28 -7.01
C GLN A 854 24.67 -52.39 -8.27
N ARG A 855 25.09 -51.84 -9.42
CA ARG A 855 24.41 -52.11 -10.70
C ARG A 855 24.88 -53.46 -11.28
N ARG A 856 23.95 -54.17 -11.94
CA ARG A 856 24.13 -55.58 -12.40
C ARG A 856 25.35 -55.73 -13.31
N GLU A 857 25.95 -56.93 -13.30
CA GLU A 857 27.05 -57.32 -14.20
C GLU A 857 26.76 -56.95 -15.66
N LEU A 858 27.46 -55.91 -16.15
CA LEU A 858 27.70 -55.72 -17.56
C LEU A 858 28.76 -56.74 -18.02
N PRO A 859 28.73 -57.19 -19.29
CA PRO A 859 29.52 -58.34 -19.73
C PRO A 859 31.03 -58.13 -19.56
N PRO A 860 31.81 -59.22 -19.38
CA PRO A 860 33.26 -59.13 -19.24
C PRO A 860 33.87 -58.36 -20.43
N PRO A 861 34.92 -57.55 -20.21
CA PRO A 861 35.42 -56.60 -21.19
C PRO A 861 35.77 -57.32 -22.50
N VAL A 862 35.05 -57.00 -23.57
CA VAL A 862 35.18 -57.66 -24.87
C VAL A 862 36.56 -57.36 -25.44
N THR A 863 37.45 -58.36 -25.40
CA THR A 863 38.80 -58.25 -25.93
C THR A 863 38.80 -58.29 -27.46
N MET A 864 38.70 -57.13 -28.11
CA MET A 864 39.45 -56.85 -29.35
C MET A 864 39.79 -55.36 -29.47
N TRP A 865 40.96 -55.11 -30.05
CA TRP A 865 41.41 -53.79 -30.51
C TRP A 865 40.48 -53.23 -31.59
N GLU A 866 40.27 -51.92 -31.59
CA GLU A 866 40.73 -51.10 -32.72
C GLU A 866 41.04 -49.65 -32.27
N TRP A 867 41.87 -48.96 -33.04
CA TRP A 867 42.67 -47.77 -32.67
C TRP A 867 42.01 -46.67 -31.81
N GLY A 868 42.56 -46.43 -30.62
CA GLY A 868 42.37 -45.22 -29.80
C GLY A 868 43.48 -45.08 -28.74
N TRP A 869 44.03 -43.88 -28.53
CA TRP A 869 45.18 -43.67 -27.63
C TRP A 869 44.72 -43.27 -26.22
N THR A 870 45.23 -43.95 -25.18
CA THR A 870 44.90 -43.68 -23.76
C THR A 870 46.12 -43.18 -22.99
N LYS A 871 45.92 -42.34 -21.96
CA LYS A 871 47.00 -41.72 -21.16
C LYS A 871 47.91 -42.73 -20.45
N SER A 872 47.38 -43.91 -20.08
CA SER A 872 48.18 -45.01 -19.53
C SER A 872 49.12 -45.62 -20.58
N ALA A 873 48.69 -45.66 -21.85
CA ALA A 873 49.56 -46.03 -22.97
C ALA A 873 50.59 -44.92 -23.25
N GLU A 874 50.26 -43.63 -23.11
CA GLU A 874 51.23 -42.53 -23.31
C GLU A 874 52.41 -42.61 -22.32
N THR A 875 52.20 -43.03 -21.07
CA THR A 875 53.30 -43.13 -20.09
C THR A 875 54.19 -44.36 -20.29
N TRP A 876 53.65 -45.50 -20.73
CA TRP A 876 54.44 -46.69 -21.06
C TRP A 876 55.04 -46.62 -22.46
N ASN A 877 54.27 -46.27 -23.50
CA ASN A 877 54.76 -46.06 -24.86
C ASN A 877 55.68 -44.85 -24.94
N GLY A 878 55.47 -43.79 -24.16
CA GLY A 878 56.40 -42.66 -24.07
C GLY A 878 57.76 -43.08 -23.48
N ARG A 879 57.76 -43.96 -22.47
CA ARG A 879 59.00 -44.55 -21.93
C ARG A 879 59.65 -45.55 -22.89
N ALA A 880 58.86 -46.39 -23.57
CA ALA A 880 59.36 -47.34 -24.56
C ALA A 880 59.88 -46.65 -25.83
N ALA A 881 59.23 -45.57 -26.28
CA ALA A 881 59.67 -44.73 -27.39
C ALA A 881 60.92 -43.91 -26.99
N MET A 882 60.99 -43.35 -25.78
CA MET A 882 62.23 -42.76 -25.28
C MET A 882 63.37 -43.77 -25.20
N LEU A 883 63.11 -45.03 -24.82
CA LEU A 883 64.08 -46.12 -24.86
C LEU A 883 64.49 -46.47 -26.30
N ALA A 884 63.55 -46.57 -27.23
CA ALA A 884 63.82 -46.85 -28.63
C ALA A 884 64.61 -45.70 -29.29
N VAL A 885 64.30 -44.44 -28.97
CA VAL A 885 65.03 -43.25 -29.42
C VAL A 885 66.41 -43.18 -28.78
N LEU A 886 66.58 -43.56 -27.50
CA LEU A 886 67.90 -43.70 -26.87
C LEU A 886 68.73 -44.80 -27.52
N VAL A 887 68.14 -45.96 -27.81
CA VAL A 887 68.83 -47.07 -28.51
C VAL A 887 69.19 -46.67 -29.94
N LEU A 888 68.31 -45.97 -30.66
CA LEU A 888 68.59 -45.43 -32.00
C LEU A 888 69.69 -44.36 -31.98
N LEU A 889 69.65 -43.42 -31.04
CA LEU A 889 70.70 -42.39 -30.91
C LEU A 889 72.04 -43.00 -30.51
N VAL A 890 72.06 -44.00 -29.60
CA VAL A 890 73.28 -44.74 -29.25
C VAL A 890 73.77 -45.56 -30.46
N TRP A 891 72.88 -46.13 -31.27
CA TRP A 891 73.23 -46.84 -32.50
C TRP A 891 73.82 -45.89 -33.56
N GLU A 892 73.17 -44.76 -33.85
CA GLU A 892 73.69 -43.74 -34.78
C GLU A 892 75.08 -43.24 -34.32
N VAL A 893 75.25 -42.92 -33.03
CA VAL A 893 76.52 -42.44 -32.45
C VAL A 893 77.62 -43.51 -32.43
N THR A 894 77.30 -44.81 -32.39
CA THR A 894 78.29 -45.91 -32.36
C THR A 894 78.55 -46.57 -33.70
N THR A 895 77.69 -46.36 -34.71
CA THR A 895 77.83 -46.96 -36.05
C THR A 895 78.06 -45.95 -37.17
N GLY A 896 77.74 -44.66 -36.98
CA GLY A 896 78.02 -43.59 -37.94
C GLY A 896 77.11 -43.53 -39.17
N GLU A 897 76.27 -44.55 -39.41
CA GLU A 897 75.29 -44.56 -40.50
C GLU A 897 73.87 -44.33 -39.96
N GLY A 898 73.33 -43.14 -40.20
CA GLY A 898 72.09 -42.67 -39.60
C GLY A 898 71.41 -41.53 -40.36
N PHE A 899 70.12 -41.34 -40.08
CA PHE A 899 69.28 -40.29 -40.67
C PHE A 899 69.78 -38.89 -40.29
N LEU A 900 70.27 -38.71 -39.05
CA LEU A 900 70.80 -37.43 -38.58
C LEU A 900 72.16 -37.06 -39.20
N HIS A 901 72.95 -38.04 -39.65
CA HIS A 901 74.17 -37.80 -40.43
C HIS A 901 73.85 -37.42 -41.89
N GLN A 902 72.84 -38.05 -42.52
CA GLN A 902 72.41 -37.68 -43.89
C GLN A 902 71.91 -36.22 -43.98
N TRP A 903 71.34 -35.68 -42.91
CA TRP A 903 70.90 -34.28 -42.83
C TRP A 903 71.93 -33.32 -42.22
N GLY A 904 73.15 -33.79 -41.92
CA GLY A 904 74.27 -32.97 -41.46
C GLY A 904 74.10 -32.36 -40.06
N ILE A 905 73.22 -32.92 -39.22
CA ILE A 905 72.92 -32.41 -37.87
C ILE A 905 73.95 -32.88 -36.83
N LEU A 906 74.60 -34.03 -37.08
CA LEU A 906 75.71 -34.54 -36.28
C LEU A 906 77.00 -34.64 -37.14
N PRO A 907 78.16 -34.18 -36.65
CA PRO A 907 79.44 -34.36 -37.32
C PRO A 907 79.88 -35.82 -37.22
N LEU A 908 80.45 -36.35 -38.31
CA LEU A 908 81.10 -37.67 -38.29
C LEU A 908 82.27 -37.68 -37.30
N VAL A 909 82.23 -38.62 -36.35
CA VAL A 909 83.36 -38.90 -35.45
C VAL A 909 84.21 -40.01 -36.08
N HIS A 910 85.51 -39.74 -36.26
CA HIS A 910 86.53 -40.70 -36.65
C HIS A 910 87.33 -41.18 -35.43
#